data_AF-A0A1Y1LT12-F1
#
_entry.id   AF-A0A1Y1LT12-F1
#
_cell.length_a   1.000
_cell.length_b   1.000
_cell.length_c   1.000
_cell.angle_alpha   90.00
_cell.angle_beta   90.00
_cell.angle_gamma   90.00
#
_symmetry.space_group_name_H-M   'P 1'
#
loop_
_entity.id
_entity.type
_entity.pdbx_description
1 polymer ?
#
loop_
_entity_poly.entity_id
_entity_poly.type
_entity_poly.pdbx_seq_one_letter_code
_entity_poly.pdbx_strand_id
1 'polypeptide(L)'
;MRKALPTLVAILERETRGWFLHFRERLIAELRAQKLPDEDIEKEVNEAVMREYLQRVYNSIHSHPDIVSLGEGIPKLFVEQAQSIVLMHKALENVQHRLLKSQENVKTRLCNTHPVLSRITPWLQSRLLAAEQKFKNDNQWSGHEEGLTLCNSERLHQASYFLNRDLAFMREREPALLRELRKVKTPTRNFLWPTQIWVPTHWIVRRNFQGQSEIVPTVLSKQATSITTPRSDPSQPVFLVEKETVRTTTTRWPLWRIFNYFHRTWCWTWNAVFFFGIILPWCSPIGLRALFCIEPFMPDLELSQVNGTLFPRKSSLTETLTSRLITLWRHISKSRTYFETKPDTGFIGKGFTRHMNRIWNYFIKGLFGTIVLIVILPIVCIVTIVSSMFIAATAVAWMPALTLIIQLTNALIYDLDSPEPKRNRFFVIFEAVVWNILIMGCLQPFLALFVVLIICPIISIVILAVGISRYWLRLLWDSIIFHLIIKKRGRVPASDSFVVRRVAGPGLASDYYFQIRPEQALAAFEAKMEWDELAAYQIVMEQTILQPQKDFSQFVEACFGSFSTQLSKSGPYKVLEKEGQDLIAVLHEKLERRRRDLQTGLSVSIKSKIKLTTADLKIAIQQGALMLERFYPVRILPKLGCTEEQFWESRGLSAGDWAGLASLLYSELFSLDILTPLDHTDTSFRLDPDPQADLSRYTDMVHSAQLGAGGPDLLGNVYTPRGNIQVHSPYLEVSAFNPRSKWSATGKKVEKNESKSALGSLKEGTRISLLMPWKKQLHPCMPDKLVIPLPIPHPAHIAITIYNRDSDDPILLESETCQNILRGIEESHSSPDDIGISRYRGGGDVFETASSSSETIESVDNGLDDVKQSQSINQDSTDGVYQWTLRDWGQRKRNNSGSIRVDLASPEDVTLDSDRVVFSTYGTTV
;
A
#
# COMPACT_ATOMS: atom_id res chain seq x y z
N MET A 1 -16.67 16.26 16.24
CA MET A 1 -15.60 15.25 16.29
C MET A 1 -14.24 15.79 15.82
N ARG A 2 -14.02 16.16 14.54
CA ARG A 2 -12.67 16.57 14.05
C ARG A 2 -12.01 17.69 14.88
N LYS A 3 -12.78 18.72 15.27
CA LYS A 3 -12.29 19.82 16.14
C LYS A 3 -11.99 19.38 17.58
N ALA A 4 -12.71 18.40 18.11
CA ALA A 4 -12.56 17.91 19.49
C ALA A 4 -11.48 16.82 19.63
N LEU A 5 -11.05 16.21 18.52
CA LEU A 5 -10.17 15.05 18.50
C LEU A 5 -8.83 15.29 19.22
N PRO A 6 -8.10 16.40 18.99
CA PRO A 6 -6.83 16.63 19.67
C PRO A 6 -7.00 16.76 21.19
N THR A 7 -8.04 17.48 21.61
CA THR A 7 -8.38 17.67 23.03
C THR A 7 -8.80 16.36 23.69
N LEU A 8 -9.59 15.51 23.03
CA LEU A 8 -9.98 14.20 23.55
C LEU A 8 -8.77 13.27 23.72
N VAL A 9 -7.83 13.27 22.76
CA VAL A 9 -6.58 12.50 22.88
C VAL A 9 -5.76 12.96 24.07
N ALA A 10 -5.59 14.28 24.24
CA ALA A 10 -4.86 14.84 25.37
C ALA A 10 -5.49 14.49 26.73
N ILE A 11 -6.83 14.50 26.83
CA ILE A 11 -7.53 14.07 28.06
C ILE A 11 -7.27 12.59 28.33
N LEU A 12 -7.41 11.71 27.34
CA LEU A 12 -7.17 10.27 27.52
C LEU A 12 -5.71 9.99 27.94
N GLU A 13 -4.74 10.66 27.33
CA GLU A 13 -3.32 10.52 27.69
C GLU A 13 -2.99 11.06 29.08
N ARG A 14 -3.66 12.12 29.51
CA ARG A 14 -3.48 12.69 30.84
C ARG A 14 -4.05 11.77 31.92
N GLU A 15 -5.26 11.25 31.70
CA GLU A 15 -5.98 10.44 32.68
C GLU A 15 -5.46 9.00 32.81
N THR A 16 -4.53 8.54 31.96
CA THR A 16 -3.84 7.26 32.15
C THR A 16 -2.58 7.35 33.02
N ARG A 17 -2.03 8.56 33.24
CA ARG A 17 -0.72 8.75 33.89
C ARG A 17 -0.81 8.80 35.42
N GLY A 18 0.17 8.18 36.10
CA GLY A 18 0.55 8.46 37.49
C GLY A 18 -0.30 7.84 38.61
N TRP A 19 -1.52 7.37 38.37
CA TRP A 19 -2.39 6.84 39.45
C TRP A 19 -2.61 5.32 39.40
N PHE A 20 -2.55 4.70 38.22
CA PHE A 20 -2.94 3.30 37.99
C PHE A 20 -2.17 2.31 38.88
N LEU A 21 -0.85 2.48 38.99
CA LEU A 21 0.01 1.56 39.74
C LEU A 21 -0.31 1.57 41.24
N HIS A 22 -0.41 2.77 41.84
CA HIS A 22 -0.74 2.93 43.25
C HIS A 22 -2.16 2.43 43.59
N PHE A 23 -3.12 2.70 42.70
CA PHE A 23 -4.50 2.24 42.88
C PHE A 23 -4.61 0.71 42.79
N ARG A 24 -3.96 0.11 41.77
CA ARG A 24 -3.87 -1.34 41.59
C ARG A 24 -3.29 -2.03 42.83
N GLU A 25 -2.14 -1.55 43.31
CA GLU A 25 -1.44 -2.17 44.45
C GLU A 25 -2.25 -2.10 45.74
N ARG A 26 -2.89 -0.96 45.99
CA ARG A 26 -3.79 -0.78 47.14
C ARG A 26 -4.97 -1.75 47.08
N LEU A 27 -5.61 -1.87 45.92
CA LEU A 27 -6.81 -2.71 45.75
C LEU A 27 -6.47 -4.21 45.82
N ILE A 28 -5.36 -4.64 45.21
CA ILE A 28 -4.88 -6.02 45.33
C ILE A 28 -4.57 -6.36 46.80
N ALA A 29 -3.93 -5.44 47.54
CA ALA A 29 -3.63 -5.66 48.95
C ALA A 29 -4.91 -5.79 49.79
N GLU A 30 -5.94 -4.98 49.50
CA GLU A 30 -7.24 -5.02 50.17
C GLU A 30 -8.01 -6.31 49.88
N LEU A 31 -8.10 -6.74 48.62
CA LEU A 31 -8.81 -7.97 48.24
C LEU A 31 -8.08 -9.25 48.70
N ARG A 32 -6.75 -9.22 48.75
CA ARG A 32 -5.96 -10.29 49.39
C ARG A 32 -6.20 -10.35 50.89
N ALA A 33 -6.34 -9.20 51.57
CA ALA A 33 -6.70 -9.18 52.98
C ALA A 33 -8.09 -9.79 53.24
N GLN A 34 -8.99 -9.73 52.25
CA GLN A 34 -10.31 -10.37 52.26
C GLN A 34 -10.30 -11.87 51.88
N LYS A 35 -9.14 -12.46 51.57
CA LYS A 35 -8.95 -13.88 51.20
C LYS A 35 -9.73 -14.33 49.96
N LEU A 36 -9.90 -13.46 48.97
CA LEU A 36 -10.44 -13.83 47.66
C LEU A 36 -9.43 -14.67 46.86
N PRO A 37 -9.89 -15.58 45.97
CA PRO A 37 -8.99 -16.31 45.07
C PRO A 37 -8.42 -15.38 44.01
N ASP A 38 -7.21 -15.69 43.51
CA ASP A 38 -6.47 -14.81 42.58
C ASP A 38 -7.25 -14.48 41.28
N GLU A 39 -8.07 -15.42 40.76
CA GLU A 39 -8.92 -15.16 39.57
C GLU A 39 -10.05 -14.14 39.84
N ASP A 40 -10.61 -14.14 41.05
CA ASP A 40 -11.66 -13.19 41.41
C ASP A 40 -11.04 -11.82 41.74
N ILE A 41 -9.85 -11.81 42.37
CA ILE A 41 -9.04 -10.59 42.55
C ILE A 41 -8.74 -9.95 41.19
N GLU A 42 -8.31 -10.73 40.20
CA GLU A 42 -8.00 -10.21 38.87
C GLU A 42 -9.22 -9.54 38.21
N LYS A 43 -10.39 -10.19 38.26
CA LYS A 43 -11.64 -9.64 37.69
C LYS A 43 -12.08 -8.36 38.39
N GLU A 44 -12.11 -8.38 39.72
CA GLU A 44 -12.60 -7.27 40.52
C GLU A 44 -11.67 -6.05 40.41
N VAL A 45 -10.35 -6.28 40.39
CA VAL A 45 -9.37 -5.21 40.16
C VAL A 45 -9.50 -4.62 38.77
N ASN A 46 -9.60 -5.46 37.71
CA ASN A 46 -9.76 -4.97 36.34
C ASN A 46 -11.07 -4.17 36.17
N GLU A 47 -12.19 -4.59 36.76
CA GLU A 47 -13.45 -3.84 36.69
C GLU A 47 -13.37 -2.52 37.47
N ALA A 48 -12.79 -2.52 38.67
CA ALA A 48 -12.64 -1.32 39.49
C ALA A 48 -11.71 -0.28 38.85
N VAL A 49 -10.58 -0.72 38.30
CA VAL A 49 -9.63 0.14 37.56
C VAL A 49 -10.32 0.78 36.36
N MET A 50 -11.05 0.00 35.55
CA MET A 50 -11.75 0.53 34.38
C MET A 50 -12.84 1.54 34.80
N ARG A 51 -13.58 1.27 35.88
CA ARG A 51 -14.62 2.17 36.39
C ARG A 51 -14.05 3.51 36.86
N GLU A 52 -12.96 3.47 37.62
CA GLU A 52 -12.25 4.66 38.11
C GLU A 52 -11.70 5.49 36.94
N TYR A 53 -11.08 4.83 35.95
CA TYR A 53 -10.59 5.48 34.74
C TYR A 53 -11.71 6.19 33.96
N LEU A 54 -12.82 5.50 33.69
CA LEU A 54 -13.95 6.08 32.96
C LEU A 54 -14.56 7.27 33.70
N GLN A 55 -14.67 7.19 35.03
CA GLN A 55 -15.19 8.29 35.84
C GLN A 55 -14.31 9.54 35.72
N ARG A 56 -12.98 9.38 35.76
CA ARG A 56 -12.03 10.49 35.57
C ARG A 56 -12.14 11.09 34.18
N VAL A 57 -12.15 10.25 33.13
CA VAL A 57 -12.30 10.70 31.74
C VAL A 57 -13.61 11.47 31.54
N TYR A 58 -14.74 10.97 32.05
CA TYR A 58 -16.04 11.66 31.92
C TYR A 58 -16.06 13.01 32.64
N ASN A 59 -15.49 13.09 33.84
CA ASN A 59 -15.38 14.35 34.59
C ASN A 59 -14.47 15.36 33.87
N SER A 60 -13.35 14.90 33.31
CA SER A 60 -12.42 15.73 32.54
C SER A 60 -13.04 16.24 31.24
N ILE A 61 -13.85 15.43 30.54
CA ILE A 61 -14.59 15.88 29.35
C ILE A 61 -15.65 16.94 29.71
N HIS A 62 -16.38 16.75 30.81
CA HIS A 62 -17.38 17.71 31.27
C HIS A 62 -16.79 19.06 31.69
N SER A 63 -15.58 19.06 32.25
CA SER A 63 -14.91 20.26 32.78
C SER A 63 -13.99 20.97 31.77
N HIS A 64 -13.68 20.38 30.63
CA HIS A 64 -12.70 20.94 29.68
C HIS A 64 -13.25 22.16 28.91
N PRO A 65 -12.60 23.34 28.96
CA PRO A 65 -13.10 24.58 28.35
C PRO A 65 -13.24 24.48 26.83
N ASP A 66 -12.25 23.90 26.14
CA ASP A 66 -12.29 23.77 24.68
C ASP A 66 -13.45 22.92 24.17
N ILE A 67 -13.86 21.88 24.91
CA ILE A 67 -14.99 21.02 24.50
C ILE A 67 -16.31 21.74 24.76
N VAL A 68 -16.41 22.48 25.87
CA VAL A 68 -17.58 23.32 26.18
C VAL A 68 -17.73 24.43 25.13
N SER A 69 -16.62 24.99 24.62
CA SER A 69 -16.63 26.04 23.59
C SER A 69 -17.21 25.60 22.25
N LEU A 70 -17.25 24.28 21.97
CA LEU A 70 -17.77 23.76 20.70
C LEU A 70 -19.29 23.88 20.59
N GLY A 71 -20.01 24.02 21.71
CA GLY A 71 -21.46 24.18 21.75
C GLY A 71 -22.12 23.55 22.97
N GLU A 72 -23.33 24.05 23.29
CA GLU A 72 -24.13 23.55 24.40
C GLU A 72 -24.49 22.07 24.23
N GLY A 73 -24.33 21.27 25.28
CA GLY A 73 -24.68 19.83 25.28
C GLY A 73 -23.69 18.90 24.57
N ILE A 74 -22.67 19.42 23.88
CA ILE A 74 -21.66 18.59 23.20
C ILE A 74 -20.84 17.71 24.16
N PRO A 75 -20.35 18.19 25.33
CA PRO A 75 -19.66 17.34 26.29
C PRO A 75 -20.51 16.16 26.76
N LYS A 76 -21.81 16.40 26.99
CA LYS A 76 -22.78 15.39 27.39
C LYS A 76 -22.96 14.32 26.30
N LEU A 77 -23.08 14.72 25.04
CA LEU A 77 -23.19 13.77 23.92
C LEU A 77 -21.94 12.89 23.76
N PHE A 78 -20.74 13.43 23.99
CA PHE A 78 -19.52 12.63 23.93
C PHE A 78 -19.48 11.57 25.04
N VAL A 79 -19.85 11.95 26.26
CA VAL A 79 -19.91 11.04 27.40
C VAL A 79 -20.99 9.97 27.19
N GLU A 80 -22.20 10.35 26.80
CA GLU A 80 -23.30 9.40 26.53
C GLU A 80 -22.94 8.42 25.40
N GLN A 81 -22.27 8.88 24.35
CA GLN A 81 -21.82 8.01 23.26
C GLN A 81 -20.75 7.02 23.74
N ALA A 82 -19.73 7.47 24.46
CA ALA A 82 -18.70 6.58 24.99
C ALA A 82 -19.27 5.57 26.00
N GLN A 83 -20.16 6.02 26.88
CA GLN A 83 -20.88 5.16 27.82
C GLN A 83 -21.69 4.08 27.11
N SER A 84 -22.44 4.45 26.05
CA SER A 84 -23.23 3.48 25.29
C SER A 84 -22.36 2.35 24.71
N ILE A 85 -21.15 2.68 24.24
CA ILE A 85 -20.22 1.71 23.67
C ILE A 85 -19.65 0.77 24.73
N VAL A 86 -19.23 1.32 25.87
CA VAL A 86 -18.74 0.51 26.98
C VAL A 86 -19.82 -0.45 27.47
N LEU A 87 -21.07 0.01 27.60
CA LEU A 87 -22.20 -0.81 28.01
C LEU A 87 -22.55 -1.89 26.98
N MET A 88 -22.49 -1.58 25.68
CA MET A 88 -22.69 -2.58 24.62
C MET A 88 -21.59 -3.66 24.65
N HIS A 89 -20.34 -3.31 24.93
CA HIS A 89 -19.28 -4.30 25.13
C HIS A 89 -19.51 -5.15 26.37
N LYS A 90 -19.90 -4.53 27.49
CA LYS A 90 -20.27 -5.25 28.72
C LYS A 90 -21.43 -6.22 28.48
N ALA A 91 -22.41 -5.84 27.64
CA ALA A 91 -23.50 -6.73 27.26
C ALA A 91 -23.00 -7.97 26.50
N LEU A 92 -22.07 -7.81 25.56
CA LEU A 92 -21.47 -8.94 24.84
C LEU A 92 -20.64 -9.84 25.76
N GLU A 93 -19.84 -9.26 26.64
CA GLU A 93 -19.04 -10.01 27.62
C GLU A 93 -19.94 -10.86 28.53
N ASN A 94 -21.08 -10.32 28.97
CA ASN A 94 -22.06 -11.06 29.76
C ASN A 94 -22.67 -12.25 28.99
N VAL A 95 -23.04 -12.05 27.71
CA VAL A 95 -23.54 -13.15 26.86
C VAL A 95 -22.46 -14.21 26.63
N GLN A 96 -21.22 -13.79 26.41
CA GLN A 96 -20.09 -14.68 26.21
C GLN A 96 -19.79 -15.49 27.49
N HIS A 97 -19.88 -14.86 28.66
CA HIS A 97 -19.76 -15.54 29.95
C HIS A 97 -20.89 -16.55 30.16
N ARG A 98 -22.14 -16.21 29.80
CA ARG A 98 -23.27 -17.16 29.84
C ARG A 98 -23.04 -18.36 28.90
N LEU A 99 -22.44 -18.13 27.72
CA LEU A 99 -22.07 -19.20 26.80
C LEU A 99 -21.02 -20.13 27.40
N LEU A 100 -19.93 -19.60 27.95
CA LEU A 100 -18.87 -20.39 28.58
C LEU A 100 -19.42 -21.25 29.74
N LYS A 101 -20.21 -20.63 30.63
CA LYS A 101 -20.89 -21.34 31.72
C LYS A 101 -21.83 -22.43 31.21
N SER A 102 -22.55 -22.17 30.10
CA SER A 102 -23.41 -23.18 29.46
C SER A 102 -22.58 -24.33 28.89
N GLN A 103 -21.47 -24.05 28.21
CA GLN A 103 -20.58 -25.07 27.66
C GLN A 103 -19.95 -25.93 28.77
N GLU A 104 -19.52 -25.34 29.87
CA GLU A 104 -18.99 -26.06 31.04
C GLU A 104 -20.06 -26.96 31.67
N ASN A 105 -21.27 -26.45 31.87
CA ASN A 105 -22.40 -27.23 32.38
C ASN A 105 -22.78 -28.40 31.46
N VAL A 106 -22.74 -28.19 30.13
CA VAL A 106 -22.98 -29.25 29.16
C VAL A 106 -21.84 -30.26 29.17
N LYS A 107 -20.59 -29.80 29.27
CA LYS A 107 -19.41 -30.66 29.35
C LYS A 107 -19.46 -31.55 30.59
N THR A 108 -19.70 -30.98 31.77
CA THR A 108 -19.82 -31.74 33.03
C THR A 108 -20.98 -32.74 32.97
N ARG A 109 -22.14 -32.32 32.43
CA ARG A 109 -23.27 -33.24 32.19
C ARG A 109 -22.92 -34.38 31.24
N LEU A 110 -22.22 -34.12 30.13
CA LEU A 110 -21.79 -35.14 29.16
C LEU A 110 -20.75 -36.10 29.76
N CYS A 111 -19.81 -35.59 30.57
CA CYS A 111 -18.86 -36.42 31.30
C CYS A 111 -19.55 -37.34 32.31
N ASN A 112 -20.56 -36.83 33.03
CA ASN A 112 -21.30 -37.61 34.03
C ASN A 112 -22.26 -38.63 33.39
N THR A 113 -22.92 -38.27 32.28
CA THR A 113 -23.88 -39.15 31.60
C THR A 113 -23.21 -40.18 30.67
N HIS A 114 -22.07 -39.84 30.08
CA HIS A 114 -21.35 -40.69 29.13
C HIS A 114 -19.83 -40.72 29.43
N PRO A 115 -19.39 -41.43 30.48
CA PRO A 115 -18.00 -41.42 30.94
C PRO A 115 -17.01 -42.08 29.96
N VAL A 116 -17.47 -43.02 29.13
CA VAL A 116 -16.63 -43.69 28.12
C VAL A 116 -16.52 -42.85 26.84
N LEU A 117 -17.65 -42.33 26.33
CA LEU A 117 -17.67 -41.53 25.10
C LEU A 117 -17.02 -40.16 25.27
N SER A 118 -17.11 -39.56 26.45
CA SER A 118 -16.46 -38.27 26.75
C SER A 118 -14.93 -38.32 26.69
N ARG A 119 -14.30 -39.50 26.77
CA ARG A 119 -12.85 -39.69 26.53
C ARG A 119 -12.47 -39.55 25.05
N ILE A 120 -13.42 -39.73 24.14
CA ILE A 120 -13.21 -39.57 22.70
C ILE A 120 -13.32 -38.08 22.37
N THR A 121 -12.17 -37.41 22.20
CA THR A 121 -12.10 -35.96 22.01
C THR A 121 -12.93 -35.43 20.82
N PRO A 122 -12.98 -36.08 19.63
CA PRO A 122 -13.81 -35.58 18.54
C PRO A 122 -15.32 -35.69 18.82
N TRP A 123 -15.75 -36.70 19.57
CA TRP A 123 -17.15 -36.89 19.93
C TRP A 123 -17.60 -35.80 20.91
N LEU A 124 -16.80 -35.54 21.96
CA LEU A 124 -17.08 -34.50 22.95
C LEU A 124 -17.12 -33.12 22.27
N GLN A 125 -16.14 -32.81 21.41
CA GLN A 125 -16.10 -31.56 20.66
C GLN A 125 -17.31 -31.39 19.74
N SER A 126 -17.71 -32.44 19.01
CA SER A 126 -18.91 -32.40 18.15
C SER A 126 -20.19 -32.10 18.95
N ARG A 127 -20.33 -32.68 20.15
CA ARG A 127 -21.47 -32.43 21.03
C ARG A 127 -21.45 -31.02 21.65
N LEU A 128 -20.29 -30.52 22.05
CA LEU A 128 -20.13 -29.15 22.55
C LEU A 128 -20.41 -28.12 21.45
N LEU A 129 -19.95 -28.36 20.22
CA LEU A 129 -20.26 -27.51 19.07
C LEU A 129 -21.76 -27.49 18.74
N ALA A 130 -22.43 -28.64 18.81
CA ALA A 130 -23.88 -28.70 18.62
C ALA A 130 -24.64 -27.93 19.73
N ALA A 131 -24.17 -28.02 20.97
CA ALA A 131 -24.74 -27.27 22.09
C ALA A 131 -24.50 -25.75 21.95
N GLU A 132 -23.32 -25.34 21.48
CA GLU A 132 -23.00 -23.95 21.16
C GLU A 132 -23.90 -23.41 20.04
N GLN A 133 -24.11 -24.17 18.97
CA GLN A 133 -25.03 -23.77 17.89
C GLN A 133 -26.47 -23.63 18.39
N LYS A 134 -26.91 -24.53 19.27
CA LYS A 134 -28.23 -24.42 19.89
C LYS A 134 -28.34 -23.16 20.76
N PHE A 135 -27.36 -22.91 21.63
CA PHE A 135 -27.33 -21.71 22.46
C PHE A 135 -27.39 -20.43 21.61
N LYS A 136 -26.67 -20.39 20.49
CA LYS A 136 -26.71 -19.24 19.56
C LYS A 136 -28.07 -19.04 18.93
N ASN A 137 -28.74 -20.11 18.52
CA ASN A 137 -30.09 -20.03 17.95
C ASN A 137 -31.12 -19.57 18.98
N ASP A 138 -30.99 -20.01 20.22
CA ASP A 138 -31.89 -19.63 21.31
C ASP A 138 -31.63 -18.18 21.77
N ASN A 139 -30.37 -17.70 21.70
CA ASN A 139 -29.94 -16.40 22.22
C ASN A 139 -29.51 -15.38 21.14
N GLN A 140 -30.04 -15.47 19.92
CA GLN A 140 -29.63 -14.62 18.77
C GLN A 140 -29.69 -13.11 19.06
N TRP A 141 -30.60 -12.68 19.94
CA TRP A 141 -30.86 -11.28 20.25
C TRP A 141 -30.39 -10.85 21.64
N SER A 142 -29.85 -11.79 22.42
CA SER A 142 -29.52 -11.57 23.85
C SER A 142 -28.57 -10.39 24.07
N GLY A 143 -27.58 -10.19 23.19
CA GLY A 143 -26.67 -9.04 23.28
C GLY A 143 -27.37 -7.68 23.08
N HIS A 144 -28.39 -7.61 22.22
CA HIS A 144 -29.18 -6.38 22.04
C HIS A 144 -30.14 -6.16 23.21
N GLU A 145 -30.74 -7.22 23.74
CA GLU A 145 -31.62 -7.14 24.91
C GLU A 145 -30.84 -6.70 26.16
N GLU A 146 -29.66 -7.29 26.39
CA GLU A 146 -28.79 -6.95 27.52
C GLU A 146 -28.17 -5.55 27.36
N GLY A 147 -27.80 -5.16 26.14
CA GLY A 147 -27.40 -3.77 25.86
C GLY A 147 -28.53 -2.77 26.13
N LEU A 148 -29.77 -3.12 25.78
CA LEU A 148 -30.95 -2.27 26.01
C LEU A 148 -31.25 -2.11 27.50
N THR A 149 -31.15 -3.19 28.30
CA THR A 149 -31.35 -3.10 29.75
C THR A 149 -30.29 -2.23 30.41
N LEU A 150 -29.02 -2.40 30.05
CA LEU A 150 -27.91 -1.58 30.55
C LEU A 150 -28.02 -0.11 30.14
N CYS A 151 -28.40 0.19 28.89
CA CYS A 151 -28.61 1.56 28.45
C CYS A 151 -29.80 2.23 29.16
N ASN A 152 -30.86 1.47 29.47
CA ASN A 152 -32.01 1.98 30.21
C ASN A 152 -31.71 2.25 31.69
N SER A 153 -30.86 1.44 32.33
CA SER A 153 -30.44 1.70 33.72
C SER A 153 -29.65 3.00 33.86
N GLU A 154 -28.77 3.29 32.89
CA GLU A 154 -27.97 4.53 32.83
C GLU A 154 -28.70 5.70 32.17
N ARG A 155 -30.00 5.56 31.85
CA ARG A 155 -30.86 6.60 31.23
C ARG A 155 -30.35 7.15 29.88
N LEU A 156 -29.68 6.33 29.08
CA LEU A 156 -29.20 6.67 27.74
C LEU A 156 -30.31 6.56 26.69
N HIS A 157 -31.19 7.57 26.62
CA HIS A 157 -32.40 7.55 25.77
C HIS A 157 -32.11 7.39 24.26
N GLN A 158 -31.04 8.00 23.74
CA GLN A 158 -30.71 7.91 22.31
C GLN A 158 -30.21 6.51 21.92
N ALA A 159 -29.31 5.94 22.72
CA ALA A 159 -28.78 4.60 22.49
C ALA A 159 -29.88 3.54 22.63
N SER A 160 -30.75 3.67 23.64
CA SER A 160 -31.87 2.75 23.84
C SER A 160 -32.88 2.80 22.68
N TYR A 161 -33.16 3.99 22.12
CA TYR A 161 -34.00 4.11 20.93
C TYR A 161 -33.42 3.35 19.72
N PHE A 162 -32.13 3.53 19.42
CA PHE A 162 -31.49 2.86 18.27
C PHE A 162 -31.40 1.35 18.46
N LEU A 163 -31.02 0.87 19.65
CA LEU A 163 -31.01 -0.56 19.97
C LEU A 163 -32.40 -1.18 19.82
N ASN A 164 -33.43 -0.50 20.31
CA ASN A 164 -34.81 -0.99 20.21
C ASN A 164 -35.29 -1.02 18.75
N ARG A 165 -34.98 0.02 17.96
CA ARG A 165 -35.29 0.08 16.53
C ARG A 165 -34.63 -1.08 15.77
N ASP A 166 -33.35 -1.31 16.00
CA ASP A 166 -32.57 -2.35 15.30
C ASP A 166 -33.06 -3.75 15.70
N LEU A 167 -33.34 -3.96 16.99
CA LEU A 167 -33.95 -5.19 17.49
C LEU A 167 -35.32 -5.45 16.83
N ALA A 168 -36.19 -4.45 16.75
CA ALA A 168 -37.49 -4.57 16.11
C ALA A 168 -37.37 -4.88 14.60
N PHE A 169 -36.43 -4.21 13.91
CA PHE A 169 -36.16 -4.47 12.50
C PHE A 169 -35.71 -5.92 12.27
N MET A 170 -34.75 -6.40 13.06
CA MET A 170 -34.20 -7.75 12.90
C MET A 170 -35.22 -8.85 13.24
N ARG A 171 -36.11 -8.62 14.22
CA ARG A 171 -37.17 -9.57 14.58
C ARG A 171 -38.29 -9.65 13.54
N GLU A 172 -38.76 -8.50 13.05
CA GLU A 172 -40.01 -8.44 12.29
C GLU A 172 -39.79 -8.20 10.79
N ARG A 173 -38.91 -7.26 10.43
CA ARG A 173 -38.77 -6.77 9.04
C ARG A 173 -37.73 -7.53 8.23
N GLU A 174 -36.57 -7.85 8.79
CA GLU A 174 -35.50 -8.63 8.15
C GLU A 174 -36.03 -9.93 7.50
N PRO A 175 -36.78 -10.81 8.20
CA PRO A 175 -37.26 -12.06 7.60
C PRO A 175 -38.32 -11.84 6.50
N ALA A 176 -39.05 -10.72 6.50
CA ALA A 176 -39.97 -10.36 5.42
C ALA A 176 -39.20 -9.90 4.18
N LEU A 177 -38.23 -9.01 4.35
CA LEU A 177 -37.37 -8.52 3.27
C LEU A 177 -36.56 -9.66 2.64
N LEU A 178 -36.01 -10.58 3.44
CA LEU A 178 -35.30 -11.75 2.91
C LEU A 178 -36.22 -12.65 2.06
N ARG A 179 -37.51 -12.75 2.38
CA ARG A 179 -38.48 -13.49 1.56
C ARG A 179 -38.79 -12.77 0.24
N GLU A 180 -38.84 -11.44 0.24
CA GLU A 180 -39.04 -10.63 -0.96
C GLU A 180 -37.81 -10.61 -1.87
N LEU A 181 -36.62 -10.38 -1.31
CA LEU A 181 -35.36 -10.39 -2.03
C LEU A 181 -35.09 -11.74 -2.70
N ARG A 182 -35.45 -12.86 -2.06
CA ARG A 182 -35.36 -14.19 -2.69
C ARG A 182 -36.23 -14.33 -3.95
N LYS A 183 -37.30 -13.54 -4.10
CA LYS A 183 -38.14 -13.55 -5.32
C LYS A 183 -37.51 -12.75 -6.47
N VAL A 184 -36.64 -11.78 -6.17
CA VAL A 184 -35.98 -10.94 -7.18
C VAL A 184 -34.83 -11.72 -7.82
N LYS A 185 -34.99 -12.09 -9.11
CA LYS A 185 -33.93 -12.74 -9.89
C LYS A 185 -33.10 -11.70 -10.64
N THR A 186 -31.90 -11.41 -10.16
CA THR A 186 -30.92 -10.59 -10.86
C THR A 186 -30.14 -11.44 -11.87
N PRO A 187 -29.90 -10.95 -13.11
CA PRO A 187 -29.04 -11.64 -14.05
C PRO A 187 -27.61 -11.68 -13.50
N THR A 188 -27.01 -12.86 -13.49
CA THR A 188 -25.60 -13.04 -13.12
C THR A 188 -24.65 -12.50 -14.18
N ARG A 189 -25.04 -12.51 -15.46
CA ARG A 189 -24.23 -12.00 -16.57
C ARG A 189 -25.11 -11.49 -17.73
N ASN A 190 -24.65 -10.41 -18.35
CA ASN A 190 -25.18 -9.87 -19.60
C ASN A 190 -24.19 -10.14 -20.74
N PHE A 191 -24.68 -10.58 -21.89
CA PHE A 191 -23.91 -10.85 -23.10
C PHE A 191 -24.26 -9.83 -24.18
N LEU A 192 -23.24 -9.34 -24.88
CA LEU A 192 -23.35 -8.35 -25.95
C LEU A 192 -22.89 -8.98 -27.27
N TRP A 193 -23.67 -8.81 -28.32
CA TRP A 193 -23.43 -9.38 -29.65
C TRP A 193 -23.36 -8.24 -30.69
N PRO A 194 -22.17 -7.63 -30.89
CA PRO A 194 -21.99 -6.51 -31.80
C PRO A 194 -21.86 -6.94 -33.27
N THR A 195 -22.60 -6.29 -34.18
CA THR A 195 -22.45 -6.48 -35.63
C THR A 195 -22.00 -5.19 -36.30
N GLN A 196 -20.93 -5.26 -37.11
CA GLN A 196 -20.34 -4.11 -37.77
C GLN A 196 -21.28 -3.50 -38.83
N ILE A 197 -21.31 -2.18 -38.91
CA ILE A 197 -21.97 -1.43 -39.99
C ILE A 197 -20.97 -1.26 -41.14
N TRP A 198 -21.28 -1.83 -42.30
CA TRP A 198 -20.30 -2.01 -43.38
C TRP A 198 -19.89 -0.72 -44.07
N VAL A 199 -20.82 0.22 -44.26
CA VAL A 199 -20.56 1.47 -44.96
C VAL A 199 -20.38 2.59 -43.94
N PRO A 200 -19.26 3.35 -43.98
CA PRO A 200 -19.00 4.43 -43.04
C PRO A 200 -20.04 5.56 -43.06
N THR A 201 -20.76 5.75 -44.17
CA THR A 201 -21.87 6.72 -44.26
C THR A 201 -23.07 6.33 -43.41
N HIS A 202 -23.21 5.05 -43.02
CA HIS A 202 -24.30 4.57 -42.18
C HIS A 202 -23.89 4.41 -40.71
N TRP A 203 -22.68 4.79 -40.32
CA TRP A 203 -22.31 4.85 -38.90
C TRP A 203 -23.24 5.82 -38.17
N ILE A 204 -23.46 5.62 -36.88
CA ILE A 204 -24.37 6.47 -36.11
C ILE A 204 -23.51 7.43 -35.29
N VAL A 205 -23.56 8.72 -35.62
CA VAL A 205 -22.92 9.77 -34.80
C VAL A 205 -23.94 10.29 -33.81
N ARG A 206 -23.66 10.16 -32.52
CA ARG A 206 -24.47 10.72 -31.44
C ARG A 206 -23.81 11.98 -30.90
N ARG A 207 -24.59 13.03 -30.71
CA ARG A 207 -24.22 14.25 -30.02
C ARG A 207 -24.84 14.22 -28.63
N ASN A 208 -24.00 14.23 -27.60
CA ASN A 208 -24.41 14.30 -26.21
C ASN A 208 -24.14 15.71 -25.66
N PHE A 209 -25.18 16.37 -25.16
CA PHE A 209 -25.08 17.71 -24.57
C PHE A 209 -26.08 17.85 -23.42
N GLN A 210 -25.63 18.27 -22.24
CA GLN A 210 -26.48 18.51 -21.06
C GLN A 210 -27.44 17.35 -20.72
N GLY A 211 -26.99 16.10 -20.88
CA GLY A 211 -27.80 14.90 -20.60
C GLY A 211 -28.78 14.50 -21.72
N GLN A 212 -28.90 15.30 -22.79
CA GLN A 212 -29.63 14.92 -24.00
C GLN A 212 -28.69 14.29 -25.02
N SER A 213 -29.16 13.24 -25.71
CA SER A 213 -28.42 12.53 -26.75
C SER A 213 -29.22 12.51 -28.06
N GLU A 214 -28.67 13.08 -29.12
CA GLU A 214 -29.31 13.18 -30.43
C GLU A 214 -28.46 12.53 -31.53
N ILE A 215 -29.09 11.99 -32.57
CA ILE A 215 -28.39 11.39 -33.71
C ILE A 215 -28.17 12.48 -34.77
N VAL A 216 -26.92 12.72 -35.14
CA VAL A 216 -26.49 13.72 -36.13
C VAL A 216 -26.14 13.03 -37.44
N PRO A 217 -26.42 13.63 -38.62
CA PRO A 217 -26.03 13.07 -39.90
C PRO A 217 -24.52 12.89 -40.02
N THR A 218 -24.10 11.77 -40.60
CA THR A 218 -22.70 11.41 -40.80
C THR A 218 -22.10 12.07 -42.02
N VAL A 219 -21.08 12.88 -41.80
CA VAL A 219 -20.37 13.62 -42.86
C VAL A 219 -18.90 13.20 -42.90
N LEU A 220 -18.43 12.81 -44.10
CA LEU A 220 -17.04 12.45 -44.36
C LEU A 220 -16.26 13.69 -44.84
N SER A 221 -15.18 14.04 -44.14
CA SER A 221 -14.25 15.11 -44.50
C SER A 221 -12.88 14.55 -44.86
N LYS A 222 -12.23 15.16 -45.87
CA LYS A 222 -10.84 14.87 -46.22
C LYS A 222 -9.84 15.64 -45.35
N GLN A 223 -10.29 16.70 -44.66
CA GLN A 223 -9.43 17.55 -43.83
C GLN A 223 -9.33 16.97 -42.42
N ALA A 224 -8.10 16.73 -41.97
CA ALA A 224 -7.85 16.24 -40.61
C ALA A 224 -7.95 17.39 -39.60
N THR A 225 -8.71 17.18 -38.53
CA THR A 225 -8.78 18.12 -37.39
C THR A 225 -7.96 17.60 -36.22
N SER A 226 -7.29 18.49 -35.48
CA SER A 226 -6.43 18.11 -34.35
C SER A 226 -7.18 17.63 -33.10
N ILE A 227 -8.48 17.91 -32.98
CA ILE A 227 -9.27 17.63 -31.77
C ILE A 227 -10.10 16.35 -31.97
N THR A 228 -9.55 15.22 -31.54
CA THR A 228 -10.18 13.90 -31.60
C THR A 228 -10.64 13.38 -30.24
N THR A 229 -10.08 13.93 -29.15
CA THR A 229 -10.44 13.58 -27.78
C THR A 229 -11.55 14.50 -27.27
N PRO A 230 -12.55 13.96 -26.55
CA PRO A 230 -13.60 14.78 -25.97
C PRO A 230 -12.98 15.79 -25.00
N ARG A 231 -13.32 17.07 -25.15
CA ARG A 231 -12.90 18.11 -24.22
C ARG A 231 -13.69 17.96 -22.92
N SER A 232 -13.04 18.25 -21.79
CA SER A 232 -13.65 18.23 -20.46
C SER A 232 -14.54 19.45 -20.17
N ASP A 233 -14.71 20.36 -21.14
CA ASP A 233 -15.53 21.55 -20.98
C ASP A 233 -17.03 21.19 -21.02
N PRO A 234 -17.79 21.45 -19.94
CA PRO A 234 -19.21 21.11 -19.87
C PRO A 234 -20.09 21.95 -20.81
N SER A 235 -19.54 23.00 -21.42
CA SER A 235 -20.23 23.89 -22.36
C SER A 235 -20.18 23.40 -23.82
N GLN A 236 -19.46 22.33 -24.13
CA GLN A 236 -19.34 21.80 -25.49
C GLN A 236 -20.02 20.43 -25.61
N PRO A 237 -20.67 20.13 -26.75
CA PRO A 237 -21.25 18.81 -27.00
C PRO A 237 -20.14 17.76 -27.21
N VAL A 238 -20.37 16.55 -26.71
CA VAL A 238 -19.50 15.40 -26.93
C VAL A 238 -20.07 14.56 -28.07
N PHE A 239 -19.25 14.27 -29.08
CA PHE A 239 -19.64 13.41 -30.19
C PHE A 239 -19.13 11.99 -29.98
N LEU A 240 -20.00 11.01 -30.21
CA LEU A 240 -19.70 9.58 -30.14
C LEU A 240 -20.06 8.93 -31.47
N VAL A 241 -19.28 7.93 -31.90
CA VAL A 241 -19.57 7.17 -33.13
C VAL A 241 -19.81 5.72 -32.76
N GLU A 242 -20.98 5.22 -33.13
CA GLU A 242 -21.32 3.80 -33.08
C GLU A 242 -21.06 3.19 -34.46
N LYS A 243 -20.03 2.35 -34.55
CA LYS A 243 -19.67 1.58 -35.76
C LYS A 243 -20.37 0.22 -35.81
N GLU A 244 -21.02 -0.16 -34.72
CA GLU A 244 -21.58 -1.49 -34.49
C GLU A 244 -23.01 -1.38 -33.96
N THR A 245 -23.89 -2.28 -34.39
CA THR A 245 -25.20 -2.48 -33.78
C THR A 245 -25.12 -3.61 -32.76
N VAL A 246 -25.43 -3.33 -31.48
CA VAL A 246 -25.28 -4.30 -30.39
C VAL A 246 -26.61 -4.93 -30.01
N ARG A 247 -26.68 -6.27 -30.00
CA ARG A 247 -27.82 -7.03 -29.43
C ARG A 247 -27.45 -7.58 -28.07
N THR A 248 -28.38 -7.59 -27.10
CA THR A 248 -28.10 -8.00 -25.72
C THR A 248 -28.91 -9.22 -25.28
N THR A 249 -28.27 -10.20 -24.63
CA THR A 249 -28.94 -11.34 -23.98
C THR A 249 -28.50 -11.45 -22.51
N THR A 250 -29.32 -12.06 -21.65
CA THR A 250 -29.05 -12.12 -20.20
C THR A 250 -29.28 -13.53 -19.65
N THR A 251 -28.57 -13.89 -18.57
CA THR A 251 -28.74 -15.20 -17.89
C THR A 251 -30.05 -15.33 -17.12
N ARG A 252 -30.86 -14.27 -17.06
CA ARG A 252 -32.16 -14.24 -16.39
C ARG A 252 -33.17 -15.19 -17.03
N TRP A 253 -33.09 -15.38 -18.34
CA TRP A 253 -34.06 -16.17 -19.10
C TRP A 253 -33.65 -17.65 -19.19
N PRO A 254 -34.60 -18.60 -19.08
CA PRO A 254 -34.31 -19.99 -19.37
C PRO A 254 -33.83 -20.16 -20.82
N LEU A 255 -32.99 -21.16 -21.09
CA LEU A 255 -32.42 -21.44 -22.42
C LEU A 255 -31.59 -20.29 -23.02
N TRP A 256 -31.09 -19.35 -22.21
CA TRP A 256 -30.22 -18.25 -22.66
C TRP A 256 -29.02 -18.72 -23.50
N ARG A 257 -28.52 -19.94 -23.27
CA ARG A 257 -27.45 -20.57 -24.06
C ARG A 257 -27.82 -20.81 -25.53
N ILE A 258 -29.08 -21.13 -25.82
CA ILE A 258 -29.57 -21.33 -27.19
C ILE A 258 -29.71 -19.99 -27.90
N PHE A 259 -30.24 -18.97 -27.22
CA PHE A 259 -30.29 -17.62 -27.76
C PHE A 259 -28.89 -17.06 -28.05
N ASN A 260 -27.93 -17.31 -27.15
CA ASN A 260 -26.53 -16.96 -27.37
C ASN A 260 -25.96 -17.63 -28.61
N TYR A 261 -26.28 -18.90 -28.88
CA TYR A 261 -25.85 -19.58 -30.09
C TYR A 261 -26.37 -18.87 -31.36
N PHE A 262 -27.67 -18.55 -31.45
CA PHE A 262 -28.21 -17.85 -32.61
C PHE A 262 -27.62 -16.46 -32.81
N HIS A 263 -27.50 -15.68 -31.74
CA HIS A 263 -26.90 -14.34 -31.80
C HIS A 263 -25.41 -14.40 -32.17
N ARG A 264 -24.66 -15.38 -31.66
CA ARG A 264 -23.25 -15.62 -32.01
C ARG A 264 -23.11 -15.98 -33.49
N THR A 265 -23.91 -16.91 -33.99
CA THR A 265 -23.92 -17.31 -35.41
C THR A 265 -24.21 -16.11 -36.32
N TRP A 266 -25.25 -15.33 -36.00
CA TRP A 266 -25.58 -14.13 -36.76
C TRP A 266 -24.41 -13.13 -36.77
N CYS A 267 -23.91 -12.79 -35.58
CA CYS A 267 -22.85 -11.80 -35.41
C CYS A 267 -21.57 -12.19 -36.14
N TRP A 268 -21.12 -13.43 -35.95
CA TRP A 268 -19.88 -13.92 -36.53
C TRP A 268 -19.97 -14.08 -38.03
N THR A 269 -21.12 -14.49 -38.57
CA THR A 269 -21.31 -14.63 -40.03
C THR A 269 -21.12 -13.27 -40.71
N TRP A 270 -21.85 -12.24 -40.28
CA TRP A 270 -21.80 -10.93 -40.92
C TRP A 270 -20.46 -10.21 -40.68
N ASN A 271 -19.86 -10.37 -39.50
CA ASN A 271 -18.54 -9.81 -39.22
C ASN A 271 -17.43 -10.51 -40.02
N ALA A 272 -17.52 -11.84 -40.23
CA ALA A 272 -16.56 -12.57 -41.05
C ALA A 272 -16.68 -12.19 -42.53
N VAL A 273 -17.89 -12.07 -43.05
CA VAL A 273 -18.13 -11.59 -44.42
C VAL A 273 -17.54 -10.18 -44.60
N PHE A 274 -17.76 -9.28 -43.64
CA PHE A 274 -17.19 -7.93 -43.65
C PHE A 274 -15.65 -7.95 -43.62
N PHE A 275 -15.05 -8.74 -42.71
CA PHE A 275 -13.61 -8.79 -42.55
C PHE A 275 -12.90 -9.41 -43.76
N PHE A 276 -13.34 -10.60 -44.20
CA PHE A 276 -12.69 -11.32 -45.31
C PHE A 276 -13.07 -10.79 -46.69
N GLY A 277 -14.26 -10.19 -46.83
CA GLY A 277 -14.74 -9.64 -48.10
C GLY A 277 -14.32 -8.19 -48.35
N ILE A 278 -14.23 -7.36 -47.30
CA ILE A 278 -13.98 -5.92 -47.45
C ILE A 278 -12.64 -5.50 -46.82
N ILE A 279 -12.41 -5.80 -45.55
CA ILE A 279 -11.20 -5.32 -44.85
C ILE A 279 -9.94 -5.96 -45.42
N LEU A 280 -9.90 -7.29 -45.55
CA LEU A 280 -8.69 -7.99 -45.94
C LEU A 280 -8.27 -7.72 -47.40
N PRO A 281 -9.18 -7.69 -48.40
CA PRO A 281 -8.80 -7.41 -49.78
C PRO A 281 -8.47 -5.93 -50.05
N TRP A 282 -9.13 -4.99 -49.37
CA TRP A 282 -9.08 -3.56 -49.74
C TRP A 282 -8.39 -2.65 -48.73
N CYS A 283 -8.44 -2.98 -47.44
CA CYS A 283 -7.94 -2.14 -46.35
C CYS A 283 -6.66 -2.68 -45.71
N SER A 284 -6.24 -3.91 -46.03
CA SER A 284 -5.07 -4.57 -45.45
C SER A 284 -3.75 -4.17 -46.12
N PRO A 285 -2.62 -4.20 -45.37
CA PRO A 285 -1.27 -4.13 -45.94
C PRO A 285 -0.90 -5.26 -46.92
N ILE A 286 -1.71 -6.31 -47.01
CA ILE A 286 -1.53 -7.46 -47.90
C ILE A 286 -2.69 -7.51 -48.93
N GLY A 287 -3.47 -6.44 -49.06
CA GLY A 287 -4.59 -6.34 -50.00
C GLY A 287 -4.16 -5.91 -51.42
N LEU A 288 -5.14 -5.87 -52.33
CA LEU A 288 -4.96 -5.39 -53.71
C LEU A 288 -4.42 -3.96 -53.72
N ARG A 289 -4.98 -3.11 -52.85
CA ARG A 289 -4.61 -1.70 -52.76
C ARG A 289 -3.14 -1.51 -52.34
N ALA A 290 -2.64 -2.34 -51.42
CA ALA A 290 -1.25 -2.26 -50.96
C ALA A 290 -0.23 -2.71 -52.03
N LEU A 291 -0.65 -3.56 -52.98
CA LEU A 291 0.18 -4.03 -54.07
C LEU A 291 0.33 -2.98 -55.19
N PHE A 292 -0.77 -2.34 -55.58
CA PHE A 292 -0.79 -1.46 -56.76
C PHE A 292 -0.69 0.05 -56.45
N CYS A 293 -1.03 0.50 -55.24
CA CYS A 293 -0.88 1.91 -54.90
C CYS A 293 0.60 2.29 -54.69
N ILE A 294 1.00 3.42 -55.26
CA ILE A 294 2.35 3.98 -55.10
C ILE A 294 2.47 4.66 -53.74
N GLU A 295 1.45 5.40 -53.33
CA GLU A 295 1.40 6.13 -52.07
C GLU A 295 0.73 5.30 -50.96
N PRO A 296 1.22 5.41 -49.71
CA PRO A 296 0.56 4.79 -48.56
C PRO A 296 -0.86 5.36 -48.38
N PHE A 297 -1.78 4.55 -47.88
CA PHE A 297 -3.18 4.93 -47.71
C PHE A 297 -3.64 4.81 -46.26
N MET A 298 -4.82 5.35 -45.94
CA MET A 298 -5.38 5.39 -44.59
C MET A 298 -6.78 4.74 -44.64
N PRO A 299 -6.94 3.48 -44.22
CA PRO A 299 -8.20 2.75 -44.29
C PRO A 299 -9.20 3.15 -43.21
N ASP A 300 -8.73 3.57 -42.03
CA ASP A 300 -9.61 3.89 -40.90
C ASP A 300 -10.01 5.37 -40.86
N LEU A 301 -11.20 5.62 -40.31
CA LEU A 301 -11.75 6.95 -40.07
C LEU A 301 -11.83 7.24 -38.56
N GLU A 302 -11.46 8.46 -38.19
CA GLU A 302 -11.53 9.08 -36.87
C GLU A 302 -12.63 10.14 -36.81
N LEU A 303 -13.20 10.35 -35.62
CA LEU A 303 -14.24 11.35 -35.36
C LEU A 303 -13.62 12.68 -34.93
N SER A 304 -14.06 13.77 -35.55
CA SER A 304 -13.79 15.14 -35.08
C SER A 304 -14.76 15.52 -33.97
N GLN A 305 -14.22 15.94 -32.82
CA GLN A 305 -15.03 16.43 -31.70
C GLN A 305 -15.52 17.87 -31.88
N VAL A 306 -15.05 18.58 -32.92
CA VAL A 306 -15.45 19.96 -33.19
C VAL A 306 -16.81 20.00 -33.91
N ASN A 307 -16.93 19.20 -34.98
CA ASN A 307 -18.06 19.26 -35.90
C ASN A 307 -18.83 17.93 -36.04
N GLY A 308 -18.39 16.87 -35.35
CA GLY A 308 -18.97 15.52 -35.50
C GLY A 308 -18.65 14.84 -36.85
N THR A 309 -17.75 15.41 -37.66
CA THR A 309 -17.37 14.87 -38.98
C THR A 309 -16.32 13.77 -38.87
N LEU A 310 -16.35 12.79 -39.77
CA LEU A 310 -15.38 11.70 -39.85
C LEU A 310 -14.25 12.03 -40.83
N PHE A 311 -12.99 11.81 -40.47
CA PHE A 311 -11.82 12.09 -41.32
C PHE A 311 -10.79 10.94 -41.27
N PRO A 312 -9.89 10.78 -42.27
CA PRO A 312 -8.94 9.68 -42.30
C PRO A 312 -7.90 9.74 -41.17
N ARG A 313 -7.73 8.62 -40.47
CA ARG A 313 -6.89 8.47 -39.26
C ARG A 313 -5.41 8.40 -39.61
N LYS A 314 -4.59 9.35 -39.15
CA LYS A 314 -3.13 9.35 -39.42
C LYS A 314 -2.41 8.10 -38.91
N SER A 315 -2.86 7.51 -37.80
CA SER A 315 -2.22 6.31 -37.26
C SER A 315 -2.58 5.02 -38.01
N SER A 316 -3.56 5.01 -38.91
CA SER A 316 -3.92 3.83 -39.69
C SER A 316 -3.13 3.72 -41.01
N LEU A 317 -2.12 4.56 -41.20
CA LEU A 317 -1.32 4.60 -42.42
C LEU A 317 -0.74 3.21 -42.76
N THR A 318 -1.20 2.64 -43.87
CA THR A 318 -0.76 1.35 -44.39
C THR A 318 0.29 1.55 -45.47
N GLU A 319 1.43 0.89 -45.28
CA GLU A 319 2.52 0.91 -46.25
C GLU A 319 2.21 0.03 -47.48
N THR A 320 2.54 0.55 -48.66
CA THR A 320 2.49 -0.15 -49.94
C THR A 320 3.82 -0.86 -50.22
N LEU A 321 3.85 -1.70 -51.27
CA LEU A 321 5.08 -2.36 -51.71
C LEU A 321 6.23 -1.35 -51.97
N THR A 322 5.92 -0.23 -52.61
CA THR A 322 6.87 0.85 -52.90
C THR A 322 7.38 1.53 -51.63
N SER A 323 6.49 1.88 -50.70
CA SER A 323 6.91 2.51 -49.44
C SER A 323 7.73 1.56 -48.56
N ARG A 324 7.40 0.26 -48.53
CA ARG A 324 8.17 -0.77 -47.80
C ARG A 324 9.60 -0.91 -48.32
N LEU A 325 9.79 -0.88 -49.64
CA LEU A 325 11.12 -0.92 -50.24
C LEU A 325 11.94 0.31 -49.83
N ILE A 326 11.35 1.50 -49.84
CA ILE A 326 12.00 2.74 -49.41
C ILE A 326 12.38 2.67 -47.91
N THR A 327 11.47 2.19 -47.06
CA THR A 327 11.70 2.02 -45.62
C THR A 327 12.82 1.01 -45.33
N LEU A 328 12.86 -0.12 -46.05
CA LEU A 328 13.92 -1.14 -45.92
C LEU A 328 15.30 -0.54 -46.18
N TRP A 329 15.47 0.19 -47.29
CA TRP A 329 16.75 0.82 -47.64
C TRP A 329 17.14 1.94 -46.65
N ARG A 330 16.16 2.70 -46.15
CA ARG A 330 16.39 3.70 -45.09
C ARG A 330 16.85 3.04 -43.78
N HIS A 331 16.27 1.91 -43.40
CA HIS A 331 16.67 1.15 -42.21
C HIS A 331 18.10 0.59 -42.34
N ILE A 332 18.46 0.06 -43.52
CA ILE A 332 19.83 -0.40 -43.83
C ILE A 332 20.86 0.74 -43.72
N SER A 333 20.49 1.94 -44.19
CA SER A 333 21.34 3.14 -44.05
C SER A 333 21.54 3.51 -42.57
N LYS A 334 20.46 3.54 -41.77
CA LYS A 334 20.51 3.88 -40.34
C LYS A 334 21.26 2.84 -39.49
N SER A 335 21.13 1.54 -39.78
CA SER A 335 21.84 0.50 -39.03
C SER A 335 23.35 0.54 -39.26
N ARG A 336 23.77 0.96 -40.46
CA ARG A 336 25.19 1.16 -40.79
C ARG A 336 25.76 2.36 -40.05
N THR A 337 25.09 3.53 -40.12
CA THR A 337 25.59 4.73 -39.45
C THR A 337 25.70 4.52 -37.94
N TYR A 338 24.71 3.87 -37.33
CA TYR A 338 24.74 3.50 -35.92
C TYR A 338 25.94 2.61 -35.54
N PHE A 339 26.25 1.59 -36.36
CA PHE A 339 27.39 0.71 -36.11
C PHE A 339 28.74 1.45 -36.21
N GLU A 340 28.89 2.35 -37.19
CA GLU A 340 30.12 3.12 -37.37
C GLU A 340 30.30 4.19 -36.27
N THR A 341 29.22 4.72 -35.70
CA THR A 341 29.27 5.75 -34.64
C THR A 341 29.58 5.22 -33.23
N LYS A 342 29.40 3.92 -32.96
CA LYS A 342 29.72 3.37 -31.63
C LYS A 342 31.24 3.29 -31.43
N PRO A 343 31.81 3.54 -30.23
CA PRO A 343 33.23 3.31 -29.93
C PRO A 343 33.59 1.80 -29.89
N ASP A 344 34.87 1.44 -30.10
CA ASP A 344 35.31 0.03 -30.11
C ASP A 344 35.69 -0.42 -28.71
N THR A 345 34.76 -1.03 -27.99
CA THR A 345 34.94 -1.48 -26.60
C THR A 345 34.80 -3.00 -26.44
N GLY A 346 34.66 -3.72 -27.56
CA GLY A 346 34.37 -5.15 -27.58
C GLY A 346 35.59 -6.06 -27.45
N PHE A 347 35.35 -7.29 -26.98
CA PHE A 347 36.35 -8.36 -26.85
C PHE A 347 36.99 -8.77 -28.20
N ILE A 348 36.28 -8.56 -29.33
CA ILE A 348 36.74 -8.79 -30.70
C ILE A 348 36.72 -7.45 -31.45
N GLY A 349 37.85 -7.04 -32.03
CA GLY A 349 38.01 -5.73 -32.66
C GLY A 349 37.14 -5.52 -33.92
N LYS A 350 36.88 -4.25 -34.24
CA LYS A 350 35.96 -3.86 -35.34
C LYS A 350 36.32 -4.29 -36.75
N GLY A 351 37.57 -4.69 -37.02
CA GLY A 351 38.02 -5.07 -38.36
C GLY A 351 37.21 -6.22 -38.97
N PHE A 352 36.99 -7.30 -38.21
CA PHE A 352 36.21 -8.45 -38.67
C PHE A 352 34.70 -8.19 -38.60
N THR A 353 34.23 -7.51 -37.57
CA THR A 353 32.80 -7.23 -37.37
C THR A 353 32.25 -6.21 -38.40
N ARG A 354 33.09 -5.32 -38.96
CA ARG A 354 32.70 -4.40 -40.04
C ARG A 354 32.36 -5.13 -41.33
N HIS A 355 33.15 -6.12 -41.75
CA HIS A 355 32.86 -6.93 -42.94
C HIS A 355 31.60 -7.79 -42.75
N MET A 356 31.46 -8.40 -41.57
CA MET A 356 30.26 -9.17 -41.23
C MET A 356 29.00 -8.28 -41.20
N ASN A 357 29.09 -7.06 -40.65
CA ASN A 357 27.98 -6.11 -40.64
C ASN A 357 27.63 -5.60 -42.05
N ARG A 358 28.63 -5.42 -42.93
CA ARG A 358 28.40 -5.04 -44.34
C ARG A 358 27.69 -6.15 -45.12
N ILE A 359 28.14 -7.40 -44.97
CA ILE A 359 27.51 -8.58 -45.58
C ILE A 359 26.09 -8.74 -45.04
N TRP A 360 25.90 -8.65 -43.73
CA TRP A 360 24.59 -8.76 -43.09
C TRP A 360 23.60 -7.70 -43.57
N ASN A 361 24.00 -6.43 -43.66
CA ASN A 361 23.08 -5.35 -44.02
C ASN A 361 22.82 -5.24 -45.52
N TYR A 362 23.81 -5.39 -46.40
CA TYR A 362 23.59 -5.24 -47.85
C TYR A 362 23.19 -6.54 -48.55
N PHE A 363 23.79 -7.67 -48.17
CA PHE A 363 23.50 -8.95 -48.82
C PHE A 363 22.29 -9.64 -48.19
N ILE A 364 22.30 -9.83 -46.86
CA ILE A 364 21.23 -10.57 -46.18
C ILE A 364 19.98 -9.70 -46.01
N LYS A 365 20.08 -8.46 -45.52
CA LYS A 365 18.90 -7.59 -45.39
C LYS A 365 18.50 -6.88 -46.68
N GLY A 366 19.47 -6.41 -47.46
CA GLY A 366 19.23 -5.67 -48.71
C GLY A 366 18.79 -6.57 -49.85
N LEU A 367 19.72 -7.34 -50.42
CA LEU A 367 19.44 -8.19 -51.59
C LEU A 367 18.32 -9.21 -51.30
N PHE A 368 18.46 -10.03 -50.26
CA PHE A 368 17.43 -11.03 -49.96
C PHE A 368 16.12 -10.38 -49.49
N GLY A 369 16.15 -9.31 -48.71
CA GLY A 369 14.93 -8.59 -48.30
C GLY A 369 14.17 -7.96 -49.46
N THR A 370 14.86 -7.37 -50.44
CA THR A 370 14.23 -6.83 -51.66
C THR A 370 13.66 -7.92 -52.55
N ILE A 371 14.37 -9.03 -52.75
CA ILE A 371 13.88 -10.19 -53.51
C ILE A 371 12.64 -10.78 -52.84
N VAL A 372 12.67 -10.96 -51.52
CA VAL A 372 11.52 -11.43 -50.74
C VAL A 372 10.33 -10.49 -50.91
N LEU A 373 10.52 -9.17 -50.81
CA LEU A 373 9.43 -8.21 -50.96
C LEU A 373 8.85 -8.18 -52.39
N ILE A 374 9.67 -8.29 -53.43
CA ILE A 374 9.19 -8.23 -54.82
C ILE A 374 8.56 -9.56 -55.27
N VAL A 375 9.06 -10.70 -54.80
CA VAL A 375 8.57 -12.03 -55.23
C VAL A 375 7.47 -12.54 -54.31
N ILE A 376 7.70 -12.52 -53.00
CA ILE A 376 6.80 -13.16 -52.04
C ILE A 376 5.58 -12.28 -51.79
N LEU A 377 5.72 -10.96 -51.67
CA LEU A 377 4.59 -10.08 -51.33
C LEU A 377 3.46 -10.13 -52.38
N PRO A 378 3.69 -10.03 -53.70
CA PRO A 378 2.61 -10.13 -54.69
C PRO A 378 1.92 -11.50 -54.68
N ILE A 379 2.68 -12.58 -54.52
CA ILE A 379 2.14 -13.94 -54.43
C ILE A 379 1.24 -14.05 -53.19
N VAL A 380 1.71 -13.57 -52.04
CA VAL A 380 0.95 -13.58 -50.79
C VAL A 380 -0.30 -12.70 -50.92
N CYS A 381 -0.22 -11.51 -51.51
CA CYS A 381 -1.39 -10.67 -51.75
C CYS A 381 -2.43 -11.42 -52.59
N ILE A 382 -2.08 -11.95 -53.76
CA ILE A 382 -3.01 -12.67 -54.64
C ILE A 382 -3.64 -13.87 -53.92
N VAL A 383 -2.82 -14.70 -53.25
CA VAL A 383 -3.31 -15.86 -52.50
C VAL A 383 -4.25 -15.44 -51.38
N THR A 384 -3.92 -14.40 -50.62
CA THR A 384 -4.77 -13.90 -49.52
C THR A 384 -6.09 -13.35 -50.02
N ILE A 385 -6.13 -12.65 -51.15
CA ILE A 385 -7.37 -12.13 -51.74
C ILE A 385 -8.27 -13.28 -52.22
N VAL A 386 -7.72 -14.23 -52.97
CA VAL A 386 -8.48 -15.37 -53.50
C VAL A 386 -9.03 -16.21 -52.35
N SER A 387 -8.20 -16.52 -51.35
CA SER A 387 -8.63 -17.28 -50.18
C SER A 387 -9.63 -16.51 -49.32
N SER A 388 -9.46 -15.20 -49.09
CA SER A 388 -10.38 -14.43 -48.28
C SER A 388 -11.74 -14.24 -48.93
N MET A 389 -11.78 -13.99 -50.24
CA MET A 389 -13.03 -13.90 -51.00
C MET A 389 -13.77 -15.23 -51.01
N PHE A 390 -13.04 -16.35 -51.15
CA PHE A 390 -13.63 -17.69 -51.05
C PHE A 390 -14.20 -17.97 -49.65
N ILE A 391 -13.48 -17.61 -48.59
CA ILE A 391 -13.95 -17.74 -47.21
C ILE A 391 -15.18 -16.86 -46.96
N ALA A 392 -15.19 -15.62 -47.45
CA ALA A 392 -16.32 -14.70 -47.31
C ALA A 392 -17.58 -15.23 -48.01
N ALA A 393 -17.44 -15.75 -49.23
CA ALA A 393 -18.56 -16.32 -49.99
C ALA A 393 -19.13 -17.58 -49.33
N THR A 394 -18.28 -18.39 -48.69
CA THR A 394 -18.70 -19.64 -48.03
C THR A 394 -19.11 -19.45 -46.56
N ALA A 395 -18.88 -18.26 -45.96
CA ALA A 395 -19.09 -17.99 -44.54
C ALA A 395 -20.49 -18.37 -44.04
N VAL A 396 -21.55 -18.08 -44.80
CA VAL A 396 -22.93 -18.38 -44.40
C VAL A 396 -23.16 -19.90 -44.24
N ALA A 397 -22.46 -20.72 -45.03
CA ALA A 397 -22.63 -22.18 -45.02
C ALA A 397 -21.91 -22.85 -43.85
N TRP A 398 -20.67 -22.44 -43.53
CA TRP A 398 -19.87 -23.10 -42.49
C TRP A 398 -19.93 -22.42 -41.12
N MET A 399 -20.31 -21.15 -41.02
CA MET A 399 -20.32 -20.43 -39.73
C MET A 399 -21.29 -21.02 -38.69
N PRO A 400 -22.52 -21.47 -39.04
CA PRO A 400 -23.40 -22.17 -38.09
C PRO A 400 -22.78 -23.47 -37.57
N ALA A 401 -22.09 -24.23 -38.42
CA ALA A 401 -21.39 -25.43 -38.01
C ALA A 401 -20.23 -25.10 -37.05
N LEU A 402 -19.46 -24.03 -37.34
CA LEU A 402 -18.38 -23.58 -36.45
C LEU A 402 -18.93 -23.15 -35.08
N THR A 403 -19.96 -22.31 -35.03
CA THR A 403 -20.52 -21.85 -33.75
C THR A 403 -21.18 -22.98 -32.98
N LEU A 404 -21.70 -24.00 -33.65
CA LEU A 404 -22.22 -25.22 -33.02
C LEU A 404 -21.09 -26.04 -32.41
N ILE A 405 -19.98 -26.22 -33.14
CA ILE A 405 -18.77 -26.86 -32.60
C ILE A 405 -18.27 -26.10 -31.37
N ILE A 406 -18.28 -24.77 -31.39
CA ILE A 406 -17.92 -23.95 -30.23
C ILE A 406 -18.93 -24.13 -29.09
N GLN A 407 -20.22 -24.23 -29.38
CA GLN A 407 -21.22 -24.48 -28.35
C GLN A 407 -21.04 -25.87 -27.70
N LEU A 408 -20.71 -26.89 -28.49
CA LEU A 408 -20.35 -28.22 -28.00
C LEU A 408 -19.05 -28.18 -27.18
N THR A 409 -18.04 -27.44 -27.66
CA THR A 409 -16.77 -27.22 -26.95
C THR A 409 -17.01 -26.48 -25.63
N ASN A 410 -17.93 -25.51 -25.60
CA ASN A 410 -18.31 -24.80 -24.37
C ASN A 410 -19.01 -25.72 -23.37
N ALA A 411 -19.77 -26.70 -23.86
CA ALA A 411 -20.42 -27.69 -23.02
C ALA A 411 -19.43 -28.75 -22.47
N LEU A 412 -18.43 -29.15 -23.26
CA LEU A 412 -17.57 -30.31 -22.99
C LEU A 412 -16.17 -29.96 -22.44
N ILE A 413 -15.56 -28.88 -22.95
CA ILE A 413 -14.13 -28.58 -22.82
C ILE A 413 -13.87 -27.26 -22.11
N TYR A 414 -14.56 -26.16 -22.46
CA TYR A 414 -14.30 -24.86 -21.84
C TYR A 414 -15.50 -23.92 -21.87
N ASP A 415 -16.18 -23.72 -20.73
CA ASP A 415 -17.40 -22.92 -20.62
C ASP A 415 -17.09 -21.40 -20.67
N LEU A 416 -16.90 -20.87 -21.89
CA LEU A 416 -16.72 -19.44 -22.17
C LEU A 416 -17.87 -18.56 -21.61
N ASP A 417 -19.07 -19.14 -21.57
CA ASP A 417 -20.29 -18.47 -21.15
C ASP A 417 -20.57 -18.66 -19.66
N SER A 418 -19.58 -19.08 -18.85
CA SER A 418 -19.75 -19.31 -17.42
C SER A 418 -20.32 -18.04 -16.73
N PRO A 419 -21.43 -18.15 -15.98
CA PRO A 419 -22.04 -17.00 -15.31
C PRO A 419 -21.29 -16.57 -14.05
N GLU A 420 -20.45 -17.44 -13.47
CA GLU A 420 -19.76 -17.18 -12.21
C GLU A 420 -18.23 -17.37 -12.37
N PRO A 421 -17.41 -16.34 -12.08
CA PRO A 421 -15.97 -16.37 -12.37
C PRO A 421 -15.18 -17.30 -11.43
N LYS A 422 -15.77 -17.72 -10.31
CA LYS A 422 -15.13 -18.58 -9.31
C LYS A 422 -15.17 -20.07 -9.66
N ARG A 423 -16.07 -20.48 -10.56
CA ARG A 423 -16.20 -21.88 -10.97
C ARG A 423 -15.11 -22.24 -11.99
N ASN A 424 -14.62 -23.47 -11.94
CA ASN A 424 -13.73 -23.96 -12.97
C ASN A 424 -14.43 -23.89 -14.34
N ARG A 425 -13.75 -23.27 -15.29
CA ARG A 425 -14.25 -23.04 -16.64
C ARG A 425 -13.83 -24.18 -17.57
N PHE A 426 -12.79 -24.92 -17.24
CA PHE A 426 -12.25 -26.00 -18.07
C PHE A 426 -12.86 -27.34 -17.68
N PHE A 427 -13.26 -28.11 -18.69
CA PHE A 427 -13.60 -29.52 -18.62
C PHE A 427 -14.65 -29.85 -17.56
N VAL A 428 -15.73 -29.08 -17.42
CA VAL A 428 -16.69 -29.22 -16.30
C VAL A 428 -17.19 -30.66 -16.06
N ILE A 429 -17.47 -31.41 -17.14
CA ILE A 429 -17.91 -32.82 -17.04
C ILE A 429 -16.74 -33.74 -16.73
N PHE A 430 -15.58 -33.48 -17.33
CA PHE A 430 -14.37 -34.28 -17.15
C PHE A 430 -13.69 -33.99 -15.79
N GLU A 431 -13.84 -32.81 -15.21
CA GLU A 431 -13.44 -32.51 -13.83
C GLU A 431 -14.31 -33.32 -12.87
N ALA A 432 -15.62 -33.36 -13.07
CA ALA A 432 -16.50 -34.14 -12.22
C ALA A 432 -16.21 -35.64 -12.30
N VAL A 433 -16.07 -36.19 -13.51
CA VAL A 433 -15.94 -37.65 -13.71
C VAL A 433 -14.48 -38.10 -13.65
N VAL A 434 -13.59 -37.43 -14.37
CA VAL A 434 -12.19 -37.84 -14.47
C VAL A 434 -11.36 -37.23 -13.35
N TRP A 435 -11.50 -35.95 -13.02
CA TRP A 435 -10.67 -35.36 -11.95
C TRP A 435 -11.09 -35.84 -10.56
N ASN A 436 -12.37 -35.70 -10.20
CA ASN A 436 -12.82 -35.99 -8.83
C ASN A 436 -12.96 -37.50 -8.57
N ILE A 437 -13.50 -38.26 -9.53
CA ILE A 437 -13.77 -39.70 -9.32
C ILE A 437 -12.56 -40.53 -9.76
N LEU A 438 -12.13 -40.41 -11.02
CA LEU A 438 -11.09 -41.30 -11.54
C LEU A 438 -9.69 -40.93 -11.01
N ILE A 439 -9.30 -39.66 -11.07
CA ILE A 439 -7.95 -39.20 -10.73
C ILE A 439 -7.81 -39.08 -9.22
N MET A 440 -8.61 -38.25 -8.55
CA MET A 440 -8.51 -38.09 -7.09
C MET A 440 -8.95 -39.34 -6.33
N GLY A 441 -9.97 -40.05 -6.81
CA GLY A 441 -10.48 -41.25 -6.16
C GLY A 441 -9.63 -42.50 -6.41
N CYS A 442 -9.37 -42.85 -7.67
CA CYS A 442 -8.74 -44.12 -8.02
C CYS A 442 -7.25 -44.00 -8.35
N LEU A 443 -6.85 -43.04 -9.18
CA LEU A 443 -5.49 -43.00 -9.75
C LEU A 443 -4.46 -42.37 -8.81
N GLN A 444 -4.85 -41.37 -8.03
CA GLN A 444 -4.00 -40.66 -7.08
C GLN A 444 -3.26 -41.59 -6.10
N PRO A 445 -3.89 -42.61 -5.47
CA PRO A 445 -3.17 -43.54 -4.60
C PRO A 445 -2.16 -44.41 -5.38
N PHE A 446 -2.50 -44.87 -6.59
CA PHE A 446 -1.57 -45.66 -7.42
C PHE A 446 -0.41 -44.83 -7.95
N LEU A 447 -0.67 -43.60 -8.39
CA LEU A 447 0.37 -42.67 -8.83
C LEU A 447 1.27 -42.25 -7.67
N ALA A 448 0.72 -42.01 -6.46
CA ALA A 448 1.55 -41.73 -5.29
C ALA A 448 2.52 -42.88 -5.00
N LEU A 449 2.05 -44.13 -5.11
CA LEU A 449 2.89 -45.31 -4.96
C LEU A 449 3.96 -45.42 -6.07
N PHE A 450 3.57 -45.20 -7.33
CA PHE A 450 4.47 -45.23 -8.48
C PHE A 450 5.53 -44.11 -8.43
N VAL A 451 5.13 -42.90 -7.99
CA VAL A 451 6.03 -41.76 -7.83
C VAL A 451 7.11 -42.09 -6.81
N VAL A 452 6.72 -42.65 -5.65
CA VAL A 452 7.67 -43.03 -4.60
C VAL A 452 8.60 -44.15 -5.06
N LEU A 453 8.07 -45.19 -5.71
CA LEU A 453 8.85 -46.40 -6.01
C LEU A 453 9.69 -46.29 -7.28
N ILE A 454 9.26 -45.52 -8.28
CA ILE A 454 9.86 -45.54 -9.62
C ILE A 454 10.36 -44.15 -10.01
N ILE A 455 9.55 -43.10 -9.84
CA ILE A 455 9.91 -41.77 -10.32
C ILE A 455 11.01 -41.14 -9.46
N CYS A 456 10.90 -41.19 -8.13
CA CYS A 456 11.95 -40.67 -7.24
C CYS A 456 13.35 -41.28 -7.51
N PRO A 457 13.52 -42.62 -7.64
CA PRO A 457 14.83 -43.18 -7.97
C PRO A 457 15.30 -42.84 -9.39
N ILE A 458 14.40 -42.81 -10.38
CA ILE A 458 14.77 -42.39 -11.75
C ILE A 458 15.21 -40.92 -11.77
N ILE A 459 14.49 -40.02 -11.10
CA ILE A 459 14.87 -38.60 -10.99
C ILE A 459 16.23 -38.48 -10.30
N SER A 460 16.51 -39.25 -9.25
CA SER A 460 17.81 -39.27 -8.59
C SER A 460 18.93 -39.70 -9.55
N ILE A 461 18.72 -40.75 -10.34
CA ILE A 461 19.67 -41.22 -11.36
C ILE A 461 19.86 -40.20 -12.49
N VAL A 462 18.79 -39.54 -12.93
CA VAL A 462 18.86 -38.50 -13.95
C VAL A 462 19.58 -37.26 -13.43
N ILE A 463 19.35 -36.84 -12.18
CA ILE A 463 20.09 -35.73 -11.55
C ILE A 463 21.59 -36.07 -11.49
N LEU A 464 21.94 -37.31 -11.14
CA LEU A 464 23.31 -37.78 -11.14
C LEU A 464 23.92 -37.77 -12.56
N ALA A 465 23.19 -38.28 -13.57
CA ALA A 465 23.63 -38.30 -14.97
C ALA A 465 23.77 -36.89 -15.56
N VAL A 466 22.84 -35.97 -15.25
CA VAL A 466 22.92 -34.55 -15.62
C VAL A 466 24.10 -33.87 -14.92
N GLY A 467 24.36 -34.21 -13.65
CA GLY A 467 25.54 -33.73 -12.93
C GLY A 467 26.85 -34.14 -13.60
N ILE A 468 26.96 -35.42 -13.97
CA ILE A 468 28.15 -35.97 -14.65
C ILE A 468 28.29 -35.38 -16.06
N SER A 469 27.23 -35.38 -16.85
CA SER A 469 27.27 -34.84 -18.23
C SER A 469 27.54 -33.33 -18.25
N ARG A 470 26.97 -32.55 -17.32
CA ARG A 470 27.26 -31.12 -17.19
C ARG A 470 28.72 -30.87 -16.84
N TYR A 471 29.32 -31.68 -15.96
CA TYR A 471 30.74 -31.59 -15.64
C TYR A 471 31.61 -31.82 -16.88
N TRP A 472 31.37 -32.91 -17.61
CA TRP A 472 32.15 -33.24 -18.81
C TRP A 472 31.94 -32.27 -19.97
N LEU A 473 30.70 -31.83 -20.22
CA LEU A 473 30.40 -30.83 -21.24
C LEU A 473 31.00 -29.46 -20.89
N ARG A 474 31.00 -29.08 -19.61
CA ARG A 474 31.67 -27.86 -19.14
C ARG A 474 33.17 -27.95 -19.38
N LEU A 475 33.80 -29.08 -19.02
CA LEU A 475 35.22 -29.32 -19.23
C LEU A 475 35.62 -29.26 -20.72
N LEU A 476 34.79 -29.88 -21.58
CA LEU A 476 34.98 -29.86 -23.03
C LEU A 476 34.78 -28.46 -23.61
N TRP A 477 33.72 -27.75 -23.18
CA TRP A 477 33.42 -26.39 -23.60
C TRP A 477 34.52 -25.40 -23.20
N ASP A 478 34.98 -25.47 -21.96
CA ASP A 478 36.04 -24.59 -21.44
C ASP A 478 37.37 -24.88 -22.18
N SER A 479 37.68 -26.14 -22.49
CA SER A 479 38.84 -26.53 -23.30
C SER A 479 38.76 -26.00 -24.75
N ILE A 480 37.60 -26.15 -25.40
CA ILE A 480 37.35 -25.68 -26.77
C ILE A 480 37.43 -24.15 -26.83
N ILE A 481 36.72 -23.45 -25.93
CA ILE A 481 36.71 -21.98 -25.89
C ILE A 481 38.12 -21.43 -25.65
N PHE A 482 38.87 -22.02 -24.73
CA PHE A 482 40.19 -21.55 -24.36
C PHE A 482 41.18 -21.68 -25.52
N HIS A 483 41.23 -22.86 -26.17
CA HIS A 483 42.22 -23.13 -27.21
C HIS A 483 41.88 -22.52 -28.58
N LEU A 484 40.59 -22.39 -28.92
CA LEU A 484 40.19 -21.86 -30.23
C LEU A 484 39.96 -20.34 -30.24
N ILE A 485 39.35 -19.78 -29.19
CA ILE A 485 38.82 -18.41 -29.22
C ILE A 485 39.65 -17.48 -28.32
N ILE A 486 39.78 -17.81 -27.03
CA ILE A 486 40.41 -16.92 -26.04
C ILE A 486 41.92 -16.77 -26.31
N LYS A 487 42.64 -17.89 -26.47
CA LYS A 487 44.11 -17.89 -26.65
C LYS A 487 44.59 -17.13 -27.89
N LYS A 488 43.79 -17.06 -28.96
CA LYS A 488 44.20 -16.47 -30.25
C LYS A 488 43.62 -15.09 -30.53
N ARG A 489 42.53 -14.67 -29.87
CA ARG A 489 41.79 -13.45 -30.24
C ARG A 489 41.28 -12.61 -29.08
N GLY A 490 41.41 -13.04 -27.83
CA GLY A 490 40.89 -12.30 -26.67
C GLY A 490 41.66 -11.02 -26.37
N ARG A 491 40.95 -9.92 -26.18
CA ARG A 491 41.49 -8.65 -25.65
C ARG A 491 40.84 -8.34 -24.30
N VAL A 492 41.53 -7.60 -23.42
CA VAL A 492 40.97 -7.18 -22.13
C VAL A 492 39.90 -6.11 -22.38
N PRO A 493 38.61 -6.34 -22.04
CA PRO A 493 37.57 -5.35 -22.26
C PRO A 493 37.67 -4.21 -21.23
N ALA A 494 37.37 -2.98 -21.68
CA ALA A 494 37.39 -1.77 -20.86
C ALA A 494 36.11 -1.60 -20.01
N SER A 495 35.04 -2.34 -20.31
CA SER A 495 33.77 -2.34 -19.59
C SER A 495 33.15 -3.74 -19.60
N ASP A 496 32.30 -4.03 -18.61
CA ASP A 496 31.54 -5.28 -18.58
C ASP A 496 30.64 -5.40 -19.83
N SER A 497 30.63 -6.58 -20.43
CA SER A 497 29.79 -6.92 -21.60
C SER A 497 29.07 -8.23 -21.34
N PHE A 498 28.04 -8.55 -22.14
CA PHE A 498 27.34 -9.84 -22.02
C PHE A 498 28.28 -11.06 -22.11
N VAL A 499 29.43 -10.90 -22.77
CA VAL A 499 30.40 -11.98 -23.00
C VAL A 499 31.46 -12.09 -21.89
N VAL A 500 31.80 -10.99 -21.21
CA VAL A 500 32.86 -10.97 -20.17
C VAL A 500 32.51 -9.93 -19.08
N ARG A 501 32.59 -10.36 -17.81
CA ARG A 501 32.44 -9.53 -16.59
C ARG A 501 33.70 -9.67 -15.73
N ARG A 502 34.17 -8.61 -15.07
CA ARG A 502 35.37 -8.65 -14.20
C ARG A 502 35.03 -9.22 -12.80
N VAL A 503 35.82 -10.19 -12.30
CA VAL A 503 35.47 -11.01 -11.10
C VAL A 503 36.48 -10.96 -9.92
N ALA A 504 37.67 -10.34 -10.03
CA ALA A 504 38.66 -10.32 -8.92
C ALA A 504 39.43 -8.99 -8.71
N GLY A 505 39.67 -8.65 -7.43
CA GLY A 505 40.45 -7.53 -6.85
C GLY A 505 40.41 -7.57 -5.30
N PRO A 506 41.30 -6.87 -4.54
CA PRO A 506 41.35 -6.95 -3.07
C PRO A 506 40.12 -6.30 -2.39
N GLY A 507 39.52 -6.97 -1.39
CA GLY A 507 38.40 -6.44 -0.55
C GLY A 507 37.08 -7.24 -0.52
N LEU A 508 37.11 -8.58 -0.68
CA LEU A 508 35.92 -9.37 -1.05
C LEU A 508 35.59 -10.57 -0.12
N ALA A 509 35.63 -10.40 1.21
CA ALA A 509 34.96 -11.31 2.16
C ALA A 509 33.83 -10.55 2.87
N SER A 510 32.64 -11.15 3.00
CA SER A 510 31.40 -10.45 3.41
C SER A 510 31.32 -10.09 4.89
N ASP A 511 31.91 -10.89 5.78
CA ASP A 511 31.65 -10.80 7.22
C ASP A 511 32.95 -10.73 8.03
N TYR A 512 33.30 -9.52 8.47
CA TYR A 512 34.43 -9.20 9.35
C TYR A 512 34.06 -8.00 10.24
N TYR A 513 34.67 -7.91 11.42
CA TYR A 513 34.47 -6.84 12.40
C TYR A 513 35.75 -6.02 12.64
N PHE A 514 35.60 -4.82 13.20
CA PHE A 514 36.70 -3.94 13.58
C PHE A 514 36.77 -3.80 15.10
N GLN A 515 37.93 -4.10 15.70
CA GLN A 515 38.19 -3.93 17.12
C GLN A 515 38.86 -2.58 17.35
N ILE A 516 38.23 -1.69 18.14
CA ILE A 516 38.81 -0.41 18.58
C ILE A 516 39.34 -0.51 20.01
N ARG A 517 40.20 0.43 20.42
CA ARG A 517 40.68 0.55 21.81
C ARG A 517 39.75 1.47 22.64
N PRO A 518 39.66 1.29 23.97
CA PRO A 518 38.80 2.14 24.81
C PRO A 518 39.19 3.63 24.76
N GLU A 519 40.46 3.97 24.54
CA GLU A 519 40.91 5.36 24.41
C GLU A 519 40.33 6.04 23.17
N GLN A 520 40.25 5.31 22.04
CA GLN A 520 39.64 5.80 20.81
C GLN A 520 38.13 5.97 20.97
N ALA A 521 37.48 5.07 21.71
CA ALA A 521 36.06 5.17 22.03
C ALA A 521 35.78 6.42 22.89
N LEU A 522 36.60 6.67 23.91
CA LEU A 522 36.47 7.84 24.79
C LEU A 522 36.78 9.16 24.07
N ALA A 523 37.72 9.18 23.13
CA ALA A 523 37.99 10.36 22.30
C ALA A 523 36.78 10.68 21.38
N ALA A 524 36.19 9.67 20.75
CA ALA A 524 34.96 9.84 19.97
C ALA A 524 33.77 10.27 20.85
N PHE A 525 33.74 9.78 22.10
CA PHE A 525 32.75 10.14 23.10
C PHE A 525 32.85 11.62 23.51
N GLU A 526 34.06 12.14 23.73
CA GLU A 526 34.27 13.57 24.01
C GLU A 526 33.86 14.46 22.83
N ALA A 527 34.12 14.04 21.60
CA ALA A 527 33.65 14.76 20.40
C ALA A 527 32.12 14.83 20.32
N LYS A 528 31.40 13.79 20.79
CA LYS A 528 29.93 13.79 20.88
C LYS A 528 29.42 14.72 21.97
N MET A 529 30.07 14.75 23.13
CA MET A 529 29.71 15.70 24.19
C MET A 529 29.93 17.16 23.72
N GLU A 530 31.00 17.42 22.98
CA GLU A 530 31.23 18.74 22.37
C GLU A 530 30.12 19.07 21.35
N TRP A 531 29.69 18.09 20.55
CA TRP A 531 28.57 18.29 19.63
C TRP A 531 27.29 18.71 20.36
N ASP A 532 26.95 18.03 21.45
CA ASP A 532 25.78 18.35 22.25
C ASP A 532 25.91 19.76 22.89
N GLU A 533 27.12 20.16 23.31
CA GLU A 533 27.41 21.55 23.73
C GLU A 533 27.21 22.56 22.59
N LEU A 534 27.62 22.25 21.35
CA LEU A 534 27.40 23.11 20.19
C LEU A 534 25.91 23.25 19.85
N ALA A 535 25.10 22.20 20.05
CA ALA A 535 23.65 22.25 19.86
C ALA A 535 22.98 23.17 20.90
N ALA A 536 23.37 23.07 22.17
CA ALA A 536 22.89 23.98 23.21
C ALA A 536 23.36 25.44 22.95
N TYR A 537 24.61 25.62 22.51
CA TYR A 537 25.15 26.92 22.14
C TYR A 537 24.42 27.55 20.96
N GLN A 538 24.03 26.76 19.96
CA GLN A 538 23.24 27.24 18.81
C GLN A 538 21.94 27.90 19.28
N ILE A 539 21.18 27.22 20.14
CA ILE A 539 19.89 27.71 20.63
C ILE A 539 20.04 29.04 21.36
N VAL A 540 21.01 29.14 22.27
CA VAL A 540 21.28 30.36 23.04
C VAL A 540 21.73 31.51 22.13
N MET A 541 22.61 31.23 21.15
CA MET A 541 23.10 32.25 20.23
C MET A 541 22.05 32.73 19.25
N GLU A 542 21.21 31.85 18.70
CA GLU A 542 20.10 32.23 17.83
C GLU A 542 19.11 33.12 18.56
N GLN A 543 18.78 32.80 19.82
CA GLN A 543 17.95 33.66 20.66
C GLN A 543 18.59 35.03 20.87
N THR A 544 19.90 35.07 21.16
CA THR A 544 20.65 36.32 21.37
C THR A 544 20.69 37.18 20.10
N ILE A 545 20.89 36.58 18.92
CA ILE A 545 20.91 37.29 17.63
C ILE A 545 19.52 37.86 17.29
N LEU A 546 18.45 37.11 17.59
CA LEU A 546 17.07 37.53 17.29
C LEU A 546 16.47 38.47 18.36
N GLN A 547 17.09 38.60 19.53
CA GLN A 547 16.57 39.41 20.63
C GLN A 547 16.30 40.88 20.22
N PRO A 548 17.23 41.60 19.55
CA PRO A 548 16.98 42.99 19.15
C PRO A 548 15.81 43.14 18.16
N GLN A 549 15.59 42.15 17.30
CA GLN A 549 14.45 42.13 16.39
C GLN A 549 13.13 41.95 17.15
N LYS A 550 13.12 41.03 18.14
CA LYS A 550 11.96 40.83 19.02
C LYS A 550 11.67 42.09 19.83
N ASP A 551 12.69 42.68 20.45
CA ASP A 551 12.55 43.91 21.24
C ASP A 551 12.02 45.07 20.39
N PHE A 552 12.49 45.21 19.15
CA PHE A 552 11.98 46.21 18.21
C PHE A 552 10.52 45.94 17.84
N SER A 553 10.16 44.68 17.56
CA SER A 553 8.78 44.32 17.24
C SER A 553 7.83 44.58 18.41
N GLN A 554 8.26 44.23 19.64
CA GLN A 554 7.52 44.50 20.87
C GLN A 554 7.39 45.99 21.15
N PHE A 555 8.44 46.79 20.92
CA PHE A 555 8.39 48.24 21.04
C PHE A 555 7.35 48.86 20.09
N VAL A 556 7.33 48.42 18.81
CA VAL A 556 6.36 48.91 17.82
C VAL A 556 4.94 48.48 18.18
N GLU A 557 4.75 47.23 18.63
CA GLU A 557 3.45 46.73 19.10
C GLU A 557 2.96 47.49 20.35
N ALA A 558 3.85 47.77 21.31
CA ALA A 558 3.52 48.53 22.50
C ALA A 558 3.19 50.01 22.21
N CYS A 559 3.89 50.65 21.27
CA CYS A 559 3.67 52.06 20.94
C CYS A 559 2.53 52.29 19.95
N PHE A 560 2.31 51.36 19.00
CA PHE A 560 1.44 51.58 17.85
C PHE A 560 0.42 50.46 17.60
N GLY A 561 0.41 49.37 18.38
CA GLY A 561 -0.50 48.24 18.22
C GLY A 561 -1.98 48.62 18.35
N SER A 562 -2.31 49.60 19.20
CA SER A 562 -3.65 50.18 19.36
C SER A 562 -4.17 50.89 18.09
N PHE A 563 -3.29 51.22 17.14
CA PHE A 563 -3.62 51.86 15.87
C PHE A 563 -3.65 50.89 14.68
N SER A 564 -3.56 49.57 14.92
CA SER A 564 -3.54 48.53 13.87
C SER A 564 -2.45 48.73 12.80
N THR A 565 -1.38 49.48 13.12
CA THR A 565 -0.26 49.68 12.20
C THR A 565 0.59 48.42 12.14
N GLN A 566 0.82 47.90 10.95
CA GLN A 566 1.70 46.75 10.74
C GLN A 566 3.15 47.22 10.50
N LEU A 567 4.13 46.41 10.92
CA LEU A 567 5.52 46.68 10.61
C LEU A 567 5.71 46.78 9.09
N SER A 568 6.23 47.92 8.65
CA SER A 568 6.60 48.15 7.26
C SER A 568 7.73 47.20 6.84
N LYS A 569 7.55 46.50 5.71
CA LYS A 569 8.61 45.72 5.03
C LYS A 569 9.66 46.60 4.32
N SER A 570 9.76 47.87 4.69
CA SER A 570 10.71 48.84 4.16
C SER A 570 11.20 49.74 5.30
N GLY A 571 12.52 49.99 5.39
CA GLY A 571 13.12 50.83 6.43
C GLY A 571 14.04 50.07 7.41
N PRO A 572 14.33 50.65 8.59
CA PRO A 572 15.34 50.15 9.54
C PRO A 572 15.12 48.72 10.02
N TYR A 573 13.85 48.31 10.19
CA TYR A 573 13.51 46.94 10.58
C TYR A 573 13.96 45.90 9.55
N LYS A 574 13.88 46.21 8.24
CA LYS A 574 14.36 45.32 7.18
C LYS A 574 15.89 45.20 7.18
N VAL A 575 16.59 46.28 7.56
CA VAL A 575 18.05 46.26 7.71
C VAL A 575 18.44 45.37 8.88
N LEU A 576 17.75 45.52 10.03
CA LEU A 576 17.94 44.67 11.20
C LEU A 576 17.60 43.20 10.94
N GLU A 577 16.50 42.94 10.21
CA GLU A 577 16.11 41.59 9.79
C GLU A 577 17.19 40.97 8.89
N LYS A 578 17.74 41.75 7.96
CA LYS A 578 18.82 41.29 7.09
C LYS A 578 20.11 41.03 7.88
N GLU A 579 20.50 41.91 8.79
CA GLU A 579 21.67 41.72 9.65
C GLU A 579 21.51 40.49 10.57
N GLY A 580 20.31 40.28 11.13
CA GLY A 580 19.99 39.08 11.90
C GLY A 580 20.11 37.80 11.08
N GLN A 581 19.61 37.81 9.84
CA GLN A 581 19.75 36.69 8.90
C GLN A 581 21.20 36.43 8.51
N ASP A 582 21.99 37.48 8.24
CA ASP A 582 23.42 37.37 7.90
C ASP A 582 24.21 36.77 9.08
N LEU A 583 23.93 37.20 10.32
CA LEU A 583 24.58 36.66 11.52
C LEU A 583 24.18 35.19 11.79
N ILE A 584 22.92 34.83 11.58
CA ILE A 584 22.46 33.43 11.68
C ILE A 584 23.18 32.57 10.64
N ALA A 585 23.33 33.06 9.40
CA ALA A 585 24.03 32.34 8.36
C ALA A 585 25.52 32.11 8.72
N VAL A 586 26.21 33.12 9.27
CA VAL A 586 27.59 32.99 9.75
C VAL A 586 27.69 32.03 10.95
N LEU A 587 26.74 32.08 11.87
CA LEU A 587 26.68 31.15 13.01
C LEU A 587 26.54 29.70 12.51
N HIS A 588 25.58 29.44 11.61
CA HIS A 588 25.37 28.12 11.02
C HIS A 588 26.59 27.64 10.25
N GLU A 589 27.24 28.51 9.46
CA GLU A 589 28.46 28.14 8.73
C GLU A 589 29.58 27.69 9.67
N LYS A 590 29.82 28.44 10.75
CA LYS A 590 30.86 28.12 11.75
C LYS A 590 30.53 26.85 12.53
N LEU A 591 29.27 26.69 12.94
CA LEU A 591 28.82 25.49 13.66
C LEU A 591 28.88 24.26 12.78
N GLU A 592 28.42 24.33 11.54
CA GLU A 592 28.48 23.21 10.60
C GLU A 592 29.92 22.87 10.21
N ARG A 593 30.82 23.86 10.12
CA ARG A 593 32.25 23.60 9.95
C ARG A 593 32.81 22.80 11.13
N ARG A 594 32.54 23.21 12.37
CA ARG A 594 33.00 22.48 13.56
C ARG A 594 32.34 21.10 13.68
N ARG A 595 31.04 20.96 13.39
CA ARG A 595 30.33 19.67 13.37
C ARG A 595 30.93 18.71 12.36
N ARG A 596 31.32 19.20 11.17
CA ARG A 596 32.05 18.38 10.18
C ARG A 596 33.40 17.90 10.71
N ASP A 597 34.13 18.74 11.44
CA ASP A 597 35.41 18.37 12.06
C ASP A 597 35.25 17.34 13.19
N LEU A 598 34.11 17.34 13.90
CA LEU A 598 33.79 16.42 15.00
C LEU A 598 33.17 15.09 14.54
N GLN A 599 32.76 14.97 13.28
CA GLN A 599 32.21 13.73 12.74
C GLN A 599 33.29 12.67 12.53
N THR A 600 33.01 11.43 12.90
CA THR A 600 33.94 10.30 12.70
C THR A 600 34.13 9.92 11.23
N GLY A 601 33.29 10.40 10.31
CA GLY A 601 33.38 10.12 8.87
C GLY A 601 33.10 8.66 8.46
N LEU A 602 32.71 7.80 9.40
CA LEU A 602 32.47 6.38 9.20
C LEU A 602 31.13 6.12 8.51
N SER A 603 31.10 5.25 7.50
CA SER A 603 29.85 4.81 6.87
C SER A 603 29.01 3.96 7.83
N VAL A 604 27.68 4.00 7.69
CA VAL A 604 26.74 3.24 8.54
C VAL A 604 27.09 1.74 8.60
N SER A 605 27.56 1.17 7.48
CA SER A 605 28.00 -0.22 7.38
C SER A 605 29.27 -0.56 8.16
N ILE A 606 30.17 0.41 8.37
CA ILE A 606 31.39 0.24 9.16
C ILE A 606 31.05 0.43 10.63
N LYS A 607 30.18 1.39 10.95
CA LYS A 607 29.75 1.68 12.32
C LYS A 607 29.06 0.49 13.01
N SER A 608 28.29 -0.31 12.27
CA SER A 608 27.69 -1.56 12.79
C SER A 608 28.69 -2.71 12.95
N LYS A 609 29.91 -2.56 12.42
CA LYS A 609 30.96 -3.58 12.47
C LYS A 609 32.03 -3.28 13.52
N ILE A 610 31.95 -2.14 14.21
CA ILE A 610 32.91 -1.76 15.26
C ILE A 610 32.45 -2.37 16.59
N LYS A 611 33.35 -3.06 17.28
CA LYS A 611 33.08 -3.68 18.58
C LYS A 611 34.25 -3.52 19.57
N LEU A 612 33.93 -3.67 20.86
CA LEU A 612 34.87 -3.68 21.98
C LEU A 612 34.89 -5.06 22.66
N THR A 613 35.93 -5.33 23.44
CA THR A 613 35.92 -6.52 24.31
C THR A 613 35.00 -6.29 25.52
N THR A 614 34.60 -7.37 26.20
CA THR A 614 33.76 -7.28 27.41
C THR A 614 34.37 -6.40 28.50
N ALA A 615 35.70 -6.47 28.68
CA ALA A 615 36.42 -5.66 29.66
C ALA A 615 36.50 -4.20 29.23
N ASP A 616 36.87 -3.94 27.97
CA ASP A 616 37.05 -2.58 27.45
C ASP A 616 35.73 -1.83 27.37
N LEU A 617 34.62 -2.52 27.02
CA LEU A 617 33.29 -1.93 26.96
C LEU A 617 32.82 -1.44 28.33
N LYS A 618 33.03 -2.24 29.39
CA LYS A 618 32.67 -1.85 30.75
C LYS A 618 33.46 -0.62 31.21
N ILE A 619 34.76 -0.59 30.91
CA ILE A 619 35.63 0.56 31.23
C ILE A 619 35.18 1.81 30.45
N ALA A 620 34.88 1.67 29.16
CA ALA A 620 34.44 2.78 28.31
C ALA A 620 33.09 3.38 28.75
N ILE A 621 32.13 2.55 29.18
CA ILE A 621 30.83 3.01 29.70
C ILE A 621 31.00 3.70 31.05
N GLN A 622 31.80 3.12 31.96
CA GLN A 622 32.03 3.70 33.29
C GLN A 622 32.73 5.07 33.20
N GLN A 623 33.79 5.17 32.40
CA GLN A 623 34.51 6.44 32.23
C GLN A 623 33.65 7.45 31.45
N GLY A 624 32.88 7.00 30.45
CA GLY A 624 31.90 7.84 29.78
C GLY A 624 30.87 8.44 30.75
N ALA A 625 30.32 7.64 31.66
CA ALA A 625 29.38 8.11 32.67
C ALA A 625 29.97 9.20 33.59
N LEU A 626 31.22 9.02 34.05
CA LEU A 626 31.93 10.01 34.87
C LEU A 626 32.22 11.32 34.10
N MET A 627 32.50 11.22 32.80
CA MET A 627 32.66 12.40 31.94
C MET A 627 31.34 13.17 31.81
N LEU A 628 30.22 12.46 31.61
CA LEU A 628 28.89 13.06 31.51
C LEU A 628 28.47 13.75 32.81
N GLU A 629 28.64 13.08 33.95
CA GLU A 629 28.28 13.60 35.28
C GLU A 629 28.99 14.94 35.58
N ARG A 630 30.24 15.10 35.13
CA ARG A 630 30.99 16.35 35.31
C ARG A 630 30.66 17.41 34.27
N PHE A 631 30.35 17.01 33.03
CA PHE A 631 30.24 17.93 31.90
C PHE A 631 28.82 18.48 31.70
N TYR A 632 27.79 17.62 31.76
CA TYR A 632 26.42 17.97 31.41
C TYR A 632 25.80 18.99 32.38
N PRO A 633 25.89 18.83 33.72
CA PRO A 633 25.33 19.80 34.66
C PRO A 633 25.94 21.20 34.56
N VAL A 634 27.22 21.30 34.19
CA VAL A 634 27.94 22.58 34.16
C VAL A 634 27.75 23.30 32.82
N ARG A 635 27.74 22.57 31.69
CA ARG A 635 27.85 23.19 30.36
C ARG A 635 26.61 23.08 29.48
N ILE A 636 25.79 22.04 29.66
CA ILE A 636 24.70 21.72 28.76
C ILE A 636 23.34 22.01 29.41
N LEU A 637 23.07 21.44 30.60
CA LEU A 637 21.79 21.62 31.31
C LEU A 637 21.41 23.09 31.56
N PRO A 638 22.32 24.01 31.94
CA PRO A 638 21.96 25.42 32.14
C PRO A 638 21.61 26.18 30.85
N LYS A 639 22.05 25.67 29.69
CA LYS A 639 21.81 26.27 28.37
C LYS A 639 20.57 25.66 27.69
N LEU A 640 20.08 24.54 28.19
CA LEU A 640 18.85 23.91 27.74
C LEU A 640 17.66 24.66 28.37
N GLY A 641 16.70 25.09 27.56
CA GLY A 641 15.48 25.76 28.03
C GLY A 641 14.47 24.81 28.71
N CYS A 642 14.89 23.64 29.19
CA CYS A 642 14.03 22.63 29.83
C CYS A 642 14.50 22.34 31.26
N THR A 643 13.61 21.80 32.10
CA THR A 643 13.99 21.35 33.44
C THR A 643 14.78 20.04 33.37
N GLU A 644 15.61 19.77 34.39
CA GLU A 644 16.39 18.52 34.45
C GLU A 644 15.49 17.28 34.39
N GLU A 645 14.33 17.30 35.05
CA GLU A 645 13.34 16.23 35.00
C GLU A 645 12.80 16.00 33.58
N GLN A 646 12.51 17.08 32.83
CA GLN A 646 12.07 16.99 31.43
C GLN A 646 13.17 16.46 30.51
N PHE A 647 14.44 16.77 30.80
CA PHE A 647 15.58 16.23 30.05
C PHE A 647 15.67 14.70 30.20
N TRP A 648 15.64 14.19 31.43
CA TRP A 648 15.68 12.75 31.69
C TRP A 648 14.45 12.02 31.14
N GLU A 649 13.25 12.60 31.27
CA GLU A 649 12.00 12.07 30.69
C GLU A 649 12.07 11.99 29.15
N SER A 650 12.63 13.01 28.49
CA SER A 650 12.78 13.01 27.01
C SER A 650 13.70 11.91 26.48
N ARG A 651 14.58 11.38 27.33
CA ARG A 651 15.52 10.30 27.00
C ARG A 651 15.08 8.93 27.53
N GLY A 652 13.95 8.85 28.22
CA GLY A 652 13.45 7.60 28.79
C GLY A 652 14.39 7.03 29.86
N LEU A 653 15.06 7.88 30.63
CA LEU A 653 15.98 7.51 31.69
C LEU A 653 15.51 8.07 33.03
N SER A 654 15.89 7.41 34.13
CA SER A 654 15.66 7.95 35.48
C SER A 654 16.62 9.11 35.77
N ALA A 655 16.20 10.02 36.64
CA ALA A 655 17.02 11.17 37.02
C ALA A 655 18.35 10.69 37.66
N GLY A 656 19.47 11.07 37.05
CA GLY A 656 20.82 10.71 37.51
C GLY A 656 21.39 9.42 36.93
N ASP A 657 20.73 8.76 35.97
CA ASP A 657 21.27 7.57 35.30
C ASP A 657 22.29 7.91 34.20
N TRP A 658 23.50 8.30 34.63
CA TRP A 658 24.60 8.67 33.74
C TRP A 658 25.18 7.48 32.95
N ALA A 659 25.05 6.25 33.47
CA ALA A 659 25.49 5.05 32.77
C ALA A 659 24.54 4.68 31.62
N GLY A 660 23.23 4.77 31.86
CA GLY A 660 22.21 4.68 30.83
C GLY A 660 22.42 5.72 29.72
N LEU A 661 22.68 6.98 30.11
CA LEU A 661 22.96 8.06 29.15
C LEU A 661 24.23 7.79 28.32
N ALA A 662 25.31 7.29 28.95
CA ALA A 662 26.54 6.92 28.24
C ALA A 662 26.29 5.82 27.20
N SER A 663 25.50 4.79 27.55
CA SER A 663 25.16 3.70 26.63
C SER A 663 24.36 4.19 25.41
N LEU A 664 23.41 5.10 25.63
CA LEU A 664 22.65 5.73 24.55
C LEU A 664 23.57 6.52 23.61
N LEU A 665 24.47 7.34 24.15
CA LEU A 665 25.40 8.15 23.33
C LEU A 665 26.39 7.29 22.54
N TYR A 666 26.87 6.17 23.11
CA TYR A 666 27.69 5.21 22.35
C TYR A 666 26.90 4.56 21.20
N SER A 667 25.62 4.26 21.41
CA SER A 667 24.75 3.70 20.37
C SER A 667 24.47 4.70 19.24
N GLU A 668 24.37 6.00 19.55
CA GLU A 668 24.23 7.08 18.55
C GLU A 668 25.53 7.28 17.76
N LEU A 669 26.69 7.18 18.41
CA LEU A 669 28.00 7.39 17.79
C LEU A 669 28.37 6.31 16.77
N PHE A 670 28.25 5.05 17.20
CA PHE A 670 28.58 3.88 16.42
C PHE A 670 27.29 3.20 15.93
N SER A 671 26.73 2.32 16.74
CA SER A 671 25.48 1.61 16.47
C SER A 671 25.04 0.88 17.74
N LEU A 672 23.83 0.32 17.77
CA LEU A 672 23.38 -0.53 18.89
C LEU A 672 24.32 -1.73 19.12
N ASP A 673 24.97 -2.21 18.07
CA ASP A 673 25.84 -3.39 18.09
C ASP A 673 27.13 -3.17 18.91
N ILE A 674 27.53 -1.91 19.20
CA ILE A 674 28.70 -1.61 20.05
C ILE A 674 28.52 -2.10 21.49
N LEU A 675 27.26 -2.18 21.95
CA LEU A 675 26.90 -2.68 23.27
C LEU A 675 26.99 -4.21 23.34
N THR A 676 27.12 -4.88 22.19
CA THR A 676 27.41 -6.31 22.12
C THR A 676 28.93 -6.53 22.08
N PRO A 677 29.51 -7.21 23.07
CA PRO A 677 30.94 -7.49 23.08
C PRO A 677 31.33 -8.45 21.95
N LEU A 678 32.61 -8.45 21.58
CA LEU A 678 33.18 -9.44 20.66
C LEU A 678 33.17 -10.85 21.29
N ASP A 679 32.66 -11.82 20.53
CA ASP A 679 32.75 -13.25 20.87
C ASP A 679 34.10 -13.83 20.42
N HIS A 680 34.57 -14.88 21.09
CA HIS A 680 35.85 -15.52 20.80
C HIS A 680 35.96 -16.17 19.40
N THR A 681 34.83 -16.29 18.68
CA THR A 681 34.74 -16.90 17.34
C THR A 681 34.71 -15.89 16.19
N ASP A 682 34.64 -14.59 16.48
CA ASP A 682 34.50 -13.54 15.46
C ASP A 682 35.84 -13.20 14.77
N THR A 683 35.80 -13.03 13.44
CA THR A 683 36.96 -12.50 12.70
C THR A 683 37.02 -10.99 12.86
N SER A 684 38.07 -10.49 13.52
CA SER A 684 38.24 -9.06 13.83
C SER A 684 39.58 -8.51 13.35
N PHE A 685 39.55 -7.27 12.86
CA PHE A 685 40.73 -6.48 12.54
C PHE A 685 40.91 -5.38 13.59
N ARG A 686 42.08 -5.30 14.20
CA ARG A 686 42.42 -4.26 15.16
C ARG A 686 42.68 -2.94 14.45
N LEU A 687 42.02 -1.87 14.91
CA LEU A 687 42.24 -0.50 14.45
C LEU A 687 43.21 0.20 15.39
N ASP A 688 44.47 0.28 14.98
CA ASP A 688 45.45 1.08 15.72
C ASP A 688 45.28 2.57 15.41
N PRO A 689 45.47 3.46 16.41
CA PRO A 689 45.40 4.89 16.21
C PRO A 689 46.55 5.36 15.29
N ASP A 690 46.31 6.46 14.57
CA ASP A 690 47.37 7.14 13.82
C ASP A 690 48.49 7.54 14.79
N PRO A 691 49.78 7.25 14.48
CA PRO A 691 50.91 7.63 15.34
C PRO A 691 51.01 9.14 15.65
N GLN A 692 50.30 10.01 14.93
CA GLN A 692 50.24 11.45 15.22
C GLN A 692 49.15 11.86 16.23
N ALA A 693 48.24 10.95 16.60
CA ALA A 693 47.15 11.24 17.52
C ALA A 693 47.61 11.09 18.99
N ASP A 694 47.56 12.18 19.75
CA ASP A 694 47.86 12.16 21.19
C ASP A 694 46.65 11.65 21.98
N LEU A 695 46.73 10.40 22.44
CA LEU A 695 45.70 9.75 23.26
C LEU A 695 46.09 9.64 24.75
N SER A 696 47.23 10.21 25.15
CA SER A 696 47.82 10.07 26.50
C SER A 696 46.82 10.38 27.62
N ARG A 697 46.04 11.45 27.48
CA ARG A 697 44.98 11.84 28.42
C ARG A 697 43.94 10.74 28.64
N TYR A 698 43.50 10.05 27.58
CA TYR A 698 42.53 8.97 27.69
C TYR A 698 43.18 7.70 28.21
N THR A 699 44.45 7.47 27.88
CA THR A 699 45.23 6.35 28.42
C THR A 699 45.35 6.46 29.94
N ASP A 700 45.66 7.64 30.46
CA ASP A 700 45.72 7.90 31.91
C ASP A 700 44.34 7.71 32.58
N MET A 701 43.26 8.12 31.92
CA MET A 701 41.89 7.93 32.40
C MET A 701 41.47 6.45 32.45
N VAL A 702 41.80 5.68 31.41
CA VAL A 702 41.56 4.22 31.35
C VAL A 702 42.40 3.50 32.41
N HIS A 703 43.66 3.90 32.62
CA HIS A 703 44.51 3.35 33.69
C HIS A 703 43.98 3.68 35.09
N SER A 704 43.43 4.87 35.31
CA SER A 704 42.82 5.26 36.59
C SER A 704 41.54 4.48 36.93
N ALA A 705 40.88 3.89 35.92
CA ALA A 705 39.69 3.05 36.09
C ALA A 705 39.99 1.66 36.66
N GLN A 706 41.23 1.20 36.53
CA GLN A 706 41.68 -0.11 36.99
C GLN A 706 42.42 0.05 38.32
N LEU A 707 41.73 0.00 39.47
CA LEU A 707 42.22 -0.50 40.79
C LEU A 707 41.23 -0.13 41.91
N GLY A 708 40.27 -1.02 42.15
CA GLY A 708 39.47 -1.08 43.38
C GLY A 708 39.06 -2.53 43.62
N ALA A 709 39.16 -3.02 44.86
CA ALA A 709 38.95 -4.43 45.25
C ALA A 709 37.46 -4.89 45.23
N GLY A 710 36.69 -4.36 44.29
CA GLY A 710 35.37 -4.84 43.88
C GLY A 710 35.27 -4.51 42.40
N GLY A 711 35.08 -5.52 41.55
CA GLY A 711 34.99 -5.33 40.09
C GLY A 711 33.84 -4.39 39.70
N PRO A 712 33.64 -4.13 38.39
CA PRO A 712 32.55 -3.28 37.90
C PRO A 712 31.20 -3.98 38.09
N ASP A 713 30.74 -3.99 39.34
CA ASP A 713 29.49 -4.58 39.82
C ASP A 713 28.47 -3.48 40.23
N LEU A 714 28.83 -2.21 39.98
CA LEU A 714 27.98 -1.03 40.18
C LEU A 714 26.79 -0.96 39.22
N LEU A 715 26.70 -1.84 38.23
CA LEU A 715 25.59 -1.87 37.26
C LEU A 715 24.43 -2.78 37.68
N GLY A 716 24.57 -3.56 38.76
CA GLY A 716 23.52 -4.45 39.26
C GLY A 716 23.06 -5.54 38.25
N ASN A 717 22.38 -6.55 38.77
CA ASN A 717 21.66 -7.52 37.93
C ASN A 717 20.34 -6.89 37.46
N VAL A 718 20.39 -6.33 36.26
CA VAL A 718 19.24 -5.70 35.61
C VAL A 718 18.22 -6.79 35.21
N TYR A 719 17.10 -6.80 35.96
CA TYR A 719 15.79 -7.47 35.77
C TYR A 719 15.59 -8.96 36.13
N THR A 720 14.73 -9.20 37.13
CA THR A 720 13.88 -10.41 37.24
C THR A 720 12.44 -10.00 37.61
N PRO A 721 11.38 -10.48 36.91
CA PRO A 721 10.00 -10.02 37.12
C PRO A 721 9.30 -10.68 38.33
N ARG A 722 8.43 -9.91 39.02
CA ARG A 722 7.59 -10.35 40.14
C ARG A 722 6.16 -10.71 39.69
N GLY A 723 5.68 -11.91 40.05
CA GLY A 723 4.27 -12.23 40.39
C GLY A 723 3.21 -12.31 39.27
N ASN A 724 2.37 -13.36 39.32
CA ASN A 724 1.51 -13.85 38.23
C ASN A 724 0.06 -13.29 38.19
N ILE A 725 -0.21 -12.06 38.66
CA ILE A 725 -1.56 -11.43 38.55
C ILE A 725 -1.55 -10.44 37.38
N GLN A 726 -2.33 -10.73 36.34
CA GLN A 726 -2.41 -9.91 35.13
C GLN A 726 -3.48 -8.82 35.27
N VAL A 727 -3.06 -7.62 35.68
CA VAL A 727 -3.94 -6.44 35.66
C VAL A 727 -3.65 -5.62 34.42
N HIS A 728 -4.67 -5.41 33.59
CA HIS A 728 -4.54 -4.62 32.37
C HIS A 728 -4.58 -3.12 32.67
N SER A 729 -3.76 -2.35 31.97
CA SER A 729 -3.87 -0.89 31.96
C SER A 729 -5.22 -0.48 31.36
N PRO A 730 -5.96 0.46 31.98
CA PRO A 730 -7.23 0.91 31.46
C PRO A 730 -7.01 1.64 30.13
N TYR A 731 -7.85 1.35 29.15
CA TYR A 731 -7.75 1.93 27.81
C TYR A 731 -9.15 2.16 27.23
N LEU A 732 -9.36 3.36 26.70
CA LEU A 732 -10.57 3.72 25.96
C LEU A 732 -10.15 4.28 24.62
N GLU A 733 -10.57 3.65 23.53
CA GLU A 733 -10.26 4.15 22.20
C GLU A 733 -10.95 5.47 21.91
N VAL A 734 -10.25 6.37 21.21
CA VAL A 734 -10.80 7.63 20.72
C VAL A 734 -11.99 7.41 19.76
N SER A 735 -12.03 6.25 19.09
CA SER A 735 -13.13 5.81 18.25
C SER A 735 -14.45 5.68 19.02
N ALA A 736 -14.39 5.43 20.34
CA ALA A 736 -15.59 5.32 21.18
C ALA A 736 -16.42 6.61 21.24
N PHE A 737 -15.82 7.76 20.96
CA PHE A 737 -16.53 9.05 20.90
C PHE A 737 -17.17 9.31 19.53
N ASN A 738 -16.92 8.45 18.53
CA ASN A 738 -17.38 8.64 17.17
C ASN A 738 -18.47 7.62 16.78
N PRO A 739 -19.74 8.03 16.62
CA PRO A 739 -20.82 7.12 16.24
C PRO A 739 -20.68 6.54 14.83
N ARG A 740 -19.74 7.04 14.01
CA ARG A 740 -19.46 6.55 12.64
C ARG A 740 -18.19 5.70 12.56
N SER A 741 -17.47 5.47 13.66
CA SER A 741 -16.29 4.59 13.61
C SER A 741 -16.73 3.15 13.35
N LYS A 742 -16.22 2.53 12.30
CA LYS A 742 -16.47 1.11 12.06
C LYS A 742 -15.49 0.31 12.91
N TRP A 743 -15.94 -0.26 14.01
CA TRP A 743 -15.19 -1.33 14.66
C TRP A 743 -15.40 -2.61 13.90
N SER A 744 -14.29 -3.20 13.45
CA SER A 744 -14.29 -4.60 13.03
C SER A 744 -14.50 -5.41 14.31
N ALA A 745 -15.62 -6.12 14.42
CA ALA A 745 -15.86 -7.09 15.48
C ALA A 745 -14.70 -8.09 15.50
N THR A 746 -13.72 -7.86 16.38
CA THR A 746 -12.64 -8.75 16.84
C THR A 746 -11.72 -7.97 17.79
N GLY A 747 -12.31 -7.35 18.81
CA GLY A 747 -11.59 -6.84 19.99
C GLY A 747 -11.25 -7.97 20.94
N LYS A 748 -10.36 -8.86 20.50
CA LYS A 748 -9.44 -9.74 21.24
C LYS A 748 -8.75 -10.57 20.16
N LYS A 749 -7.49 -10.26 19.87
CA LYS A 749 -6.60 -11.25 19.26
C LYS A 749 -6.64 -12.46 20.20
N VAL A 750 -7.43 -13.46 19.87
CA VAL A 750 -7.33 -14.78 20.48
C VAL A 750 -5.89 -15.20 20.25
N GLU A 751 -5.13 -15.30 21.35
CA GLU A 751 -3.78 -15.83 21.35
C GLU A 751 -3.76 -17.12 20.54
N LYS A 752 -3.05 -17.05 19.42
CA LYS A 752 -2.86 -18.18 18.52
C LYS A 752 -1.83 -19.06 19.20
N ASN A 753 -2.30 -19.98 20.03
CA ASN A 753 -1.49 -20.98 20.71
C ASN A 753 -0.54 -21.64 19.69
N GLU A 754 0.76 -21.41 19.87
CA GLU A 754 1.79 -21.87 18.96
C GLU A 754 1.92 -23.40 19.04
N SER A 755 1.65 -24.07 17.93
CA SER A 755 2.26 -25.36 17.62
C SER A 755 2.97 -25.24 16.29
N LYS A 756 4.31 -25.25 16.40
CA LYS A 756 5.35 -25.32 15.38
C LYS A 756 4.89 -25.81 13.99
N SER A 757 5.10 -24.97 12.97
CA SER A 757 5.80 -25.37 11.75
C SER A 757 6.15 -24.13 10.93
N ALA A 758 7.45 -23.84 10.85
CA ALA A 758 8.01 -22.82 9.97
C ALA A 758 8.05 -23.34 8.54
N LEU A 759 7.25 -22.76 7.64
CA LEU A 759 7.61 -22.63 6.22
C LEU A 759 6.82 -21.47 5.57
N GLY A 760 7.55 -20.44 5.17
CA GLY A 760 7.32 -19.66 3.94
C GLY A 760 5.95 -19.04 3.70
N SER A 761 5.88 -17.72 3.92
CA SER A 761 4.89 -16.77 3.40
C SER A 761 4.36 -17.10 1.99
N LEU A 762 3.07 -17.44 1.92
CA LEU A 762 2.27 -17.38 0.69
C LEU A 762 0.81 -17.06 1.07
N LYS A 763 0.39 -15.86 0.68
CA LYS A 763 -0.98 -15.30 0.63
C LYS A 763 -2.08 -16.23 1.19
N GLU A 764 -2.48 -15.94 2.43
CA GLU A 764 -3.66 -16.51 3.08
C GLU A 764 -4.92 -16.16 2.29
N GLY A 765 -5.61 -17.19 1.78
CA GLY A 765 -6.92 -17.03 1.18
C GLY A 765 -7.46 -18.23 0.40
N THR A 766 -6.63 -19.20 -0.04
CA THR A 766 -7.18 -20.20 -0.99
C THR A 766 -6.54 -21.59 -1.03
N ARG A 767 -5.60 -21.97 -0.14
CA ARG A 767 -4.83 -23.23 -0.34
C ARG A 767 -5.02 -24.39 0.62
N ILE A 768 -5.97 -24.37 1.55
CA ILE A 768 -6.23 -25.55 2.41
C ILE A 768 -7.64 -26.16 2.22
N SER A 769 -8.55 -25.49 1.52
CA SER A 769 -9.94 -25.97 1.38
C SER A 769 -10.11 -27.18 0.44
N LEU A 770 -9.10 -27.53 -0.36
CA LEU A 770 -9.22 -28.59 -1.36
C LEU A 770 -8.68 -29.96 -0.91
N LEU A 771 -7.88 -30.02 0.17
CA LEU A 771 -7.24 -31.28 0.58
C LEU A 771 -8.03 -32.12 1.59
N MET A 772 -9.10 -31.61 2.19
CA MET A 772 -9.90 -32.34 3.18
C MET A 772 -11.38 -31.97 3.13
N PRO A 773 -12.12 -32.31 2.06
CA PRO A 773 -13.57 -32.03 1.96
C PRO A 773 -14.42 -32.73 3.03
N TRP A 774 -13.91 -33.80 3.65
CA TRP A 774 -14.55 -34.51 4.76
C TRP A 774 -14.34 -33.85 6.14
N LYS A 775 -13.39 -32.92 6.27
CA LYS A 775 -13.28 -32.11 7.49
C LYS A 775 -14.27 -30.96 7.38
N LYS A 776 -15.35 -31.04 8.14
CA LYS A 776 -16.35 -29.97 8.29
C LYS A 776 -15.59 -28.67 8.64
N GLN A 777 -15.68 -27.67 7.77
CA GLN A 777 -15.03 -26.39 8.01
C GLN A 777 -15.58 -25.80 9.31
N LEU A 778 -14.73 -25.70 10.32
CA LEU A 778 -15.01 -24.84 11.48
C LEU A 778 -14.85 -23.40 11.00
N HIS A 779 -15.95 -22.79 10.55
CA HIS A 779 -15.99 -21.34 10.57
C HIS A 779 -15.98 -20.91 12.04
N PRO A 780 -15.04 -20.05 12.47
CA PRO A 780 -15.16 -19.40 13.77
C PRO A 780 -16.48 -18.64 13.76
N CYS A 781 -17.45 -19.21 14.46
CA CYS A 781 -18.81 -18.72 14.47
C CYS A 781 -18.85 -17.56 15.47
N MET A 782 -18.76 -16.34 14.95
CA MET A 782 -18.95 -15.12 15.75
C MET A 782 -20.37 -15.17 16.34
N PRO A 783 -20.53 -15.17 17.67
CA PRO A 783 -21.85 -15.27 18.31
C PRO A 783 -22.72 -14.04 18.06
N ASP A 784 -22.15 -12.90 17.65
CA ASP A 784 -22.84 -11.62 17.82
C ASP A 784 -23.20 -10.95 16.49
N LYS A 785 -24.50 -10.67 16.32
CA LYS A 785 -25.03 -9.76 15.30
C LYS A 785 -24.96 -8.28 15.73
N LEU A 786 -24.61 -8.00 16.99
CA LEU A 786 -24.56 -6.64 17.52
C LEU A 786 -23.35 -5.90 16.94
N VAL A 787 -23.63 -4.82 16.22
CA VAL A 787 -22.60 -3.93 15.67
C VAL A 787 -22.34 -2.83 16.69
N ILE A 788 -21.08 -2.71 17.12
CA ILE A 788 -20.61 -1.67 18.05
C ILE A 788 -19.58 -0.82 17.30
N PRO A 789 -19.61 0.52 17.36
CA PRO A 789 -20.79 1.32 17.72
C PRO A 789 -21.94 1.10 16.74
N LEU A 790 -23.16 1.43 17.18
CA LEU A 790 -24.35 1.36 16.32
C LEU A 790 -24.17 2.26 15.10
N PRO A 791 -24.47 1.78 13.88
CA PRO A 791 -24.28 2.58 12.67
C PRO A 791 -25.31 3.71 12.62
N ILE A 792 -24.87 4.94 12.94
CA ILE A 792 -25.68 6.15 12.77
C ILE A 792 -25.33 6.80 11.41
N PRO A 793 -26.25 6.81 10.42
CA PRO A 793 -26.02 7.47 9.15
C PRO A 793 -25.88 8.99 9.31
N HIS A 794 -25.11 9.64 8.42
CA HIS A 794 -25.00 11.10 8.41
C HIS A 794 -26.38 11.73 8.20
N PRO A 795 -26.69 12.90 8.80
CA PRO A 795 -27.96 13.59 8.58
C PRO A 795 -28.31 13.80 7.09
N ALA A 796 -27.31 14.04 6.24
CA ALA A 796 -27.51 14.14 4.79
C ALA A 796 -27.99 12.82 4.15
N HIS A 797 -27.44 11.67 4.57
CA HIS A 797 -27.93 10.35 4.14
C HIS A 797 -29.36 10.13 4.63
N ILE A 798 -29.66 10.51 5.87
CA ILE A 798 -31.01 10.41 6.44
C ILE A 798 -32.00 11.27 5.63
N ALA A 799 -31.64 12.52 5.31
CA ALA A 799 -32.47 13.43 4.54
C ALA A 799 -32.79 12.88 3.15
N ILE A 800 -31.80 12.35 2.43
CA ILE A 800 -32.02 11.71 1.12
C ILE A 800 -32.87 10.44 1.28
N THR A 801 -32.65 9.66 2.33
CA THR A 801 -33.45 8.45 2.59
C THR A 801 -34.91 8.79 2.87
N ILE A 802 -35.18 9.87 3.60
CA ILE A 802 -36.53 10.39 3.85
C ILE A 802 -37.14 10.91 2.54
N TYR A 803 -36.41 11.72 1.78
CA TYR A 803 -36.86 12.22 0.48
C TYR A 803 -37.23 11.06 -0.45
N ASN A 804 -36.33 10.08 -0.63
CA ASN A 804 -36.55 8.90 -1.46
C ASN A 804 -37.72 8.02 -0.99
N ARG A 805 -38.13 8.14 0.29
CA ARG A 805 -39.30 7.41 0.80
C ARG A 805 -40.60 8.05 0.33
N ASP A 806 -40.61 9.37 0.22
CA ASP A 806 -41.81 10.17 0.00
C ASP A 806 -41.90 10.71 -1.45
N SER A 807 -40.88 10.50 -2.29
CA SER A 807 -40.80 10.94 -3.69
C SER A 807 -40.96 9.80 -4.71
N ASP A 808 -41.70 10.04 -5.80
CA ASP A 808 -41.85 9.07 -6.90
C ASP A 808 -40.57 8.89 -7.74
N ASP A 809 -39.67 9.88 -7.74
CA ASP A 809 -38.37 9.87 -8.41
C ASP A 809 -37.22 9.74 -7.37
N PRO A 810 -36.82 8.52 -6.98
CA PRO A 810 -35.81 8.33 -5.94
C PRO A 810 -34.41 8.70 -6.44
N ILE A 811 -33.66 9.42 -5.61
CA ILE A 811 -32.25 9.71 -5.83
C ILE A 811 -31.45 8.42 -5.60
N LEU A 812 -30.84 7.88 -6.67
CA LEU A 812 -29.96 6.72 -6.57
C LEU A 812 -28.73 7.04 -5.71
N LEU A 813 -28.69 6.52 -4.49
CA LEU A 813 -27.57 6.64 -3.55
C LEU A 813 -26.26 6.02 -4.08
N GLU A 814 -26.37 5.09 -5.03
CA GLU A 814 -25.24 4.45 -5.71
C GLU A 814 -24.67 5.30 -6.86
N SER A 815 -25.35 6.37 -7.26
CA SER A 815 -24.83 7.28 -8.30
C SER A 815 -23.55 7.96 -7.83
N GLU A 816 -22.51 7.95 -8.67
CA GLU A 816 -21.22 8.57 -8.38
C GLU A 816 -21.36 10.06 -8.03
N THR A 817 -22.31 10.77 -8.67
CA THR A 817 -22.58 12.19 -8.38
C THR A 817 -23.14 12.40 -6.98
N CYS A 818 -24.12 11.58 -6.59
CA CYS A 818 -24.73 11.61 -5.26
C CYS A 818 -23.70 11.28 -4.18
N GLN A 819 -22.86 10.26 -4.41
CA GLN A 819 -21.78 9.89 -3.50
C GLN A 819 -20.72 10.99 -3.36
N ASN A 820 -20.38 11.67 -4.46
CA ASN A 820 -19.42 12.77 -4.42
C ASN A 820 -19.97 14.00 -3.69
N ILE A 821 -21.26 14.32 -3.86
CA ILE A 821 -21.93 15.40 -3.13
C ILE A 821 -22.00 15.07 -1.64
N LEU A 822 -22.43 13.86 -1.29
CA LEU A 822 -22.50 13.40 0.10
C LEU A 822 -21.11 13.41 0.76
N ARG A 823 -20.07 12.97 0.04
CA ARG A 823 -18.69 13.04 0.50
C ARG A 823 -18.22 14.49 0.67
N GLY A 824 -18.58 15.38 -0.26
CA GLY A 824 -18.29 16.81 -0.18
C GLY A 824 -18.91 17.46 1.06
N ILE A 825 -20.19 17.18 1.35
CA ILE A 825 -20.89 17.68 2.55
C ILE A 825 -20.27 17.12 3.83
N GLU A 826 -19.81 15.86 3.81
CA GLU A 826 -19.08 15.25 4.93
C GLU A 826 -17.67 15.86 5.14
N GLU A 827 -17.12 16.54 4.14
CA GLU A 827 -15.79 17.15 4.16
C GLU A 827 -15.81 18.67 4.40
N SER A 828 -16.90 19.38 4.04
CA SER A 828 -16.93 20.85 3.84
C SER A 828 -17.20 21.75 5.05
N HIS A 829 -16.92 21.35 6.29
CA HIS A 829 -17.04 22.26 7.45
C HIS A 829 -15.67 22.72 7.98
N SER A 830 -14.94 23.47 7.15
CA SER A 830 -13.98 24.47 7.61
C SER A 830 -14.74 25.75 8.01
N SER A 831 -14.33 26.41 9.08
CA SER A 831 -14.94 27.66 9.57
C SER A 831 -14.97 28.75 8.48
N PRO A 832 -16.02 29.59 8.44
CA PRO A 832 -16.09 30.72 7.51
C PRO A 832 -15.07 31.84 7.78
N ASP A 833 -14.26 31.73 8.83
CA ASP A 833 -13.27 32.75 9.20
C ASP A 833 -11.89 32.56 8.54
N ASP A 834 -11.64 31.45 7.83
CA ASP A 834 -10.33 31.12 7.25
C ASP A 834 -10.26 31.17 5.72
N ILE A 835 -11.31 31.63 5.05
CA ILE A 835 -11.31 31.78 3.58
C ILE A 835 -11.57 33.24 3.24
N GLY A 836 -10.49 33.92 2.85
CA GLY A 836 -10.53 35.21 2.17
C GLY A 836 -11.60 35.19 1.08
N ILE A 837 -12.56 36.07 1.25
CA ILE A 837 -13.68 36.33 0.36
C ILE A 837 -13.16 36.57 -1.08
N SER A 838 -13.26 35.58 -1.97
CA SER A 838 -13.28 35.81 -3.42
C SER A 838 -14.73 36.02 -3.84
N ARG A 839 -15.18 37.28 -3.73
CA ARG A 839 -16.48 37.78 -4.18
C ARG A 839 -16.84 37.26 -5.57
N TYR A 840 -17.94 36.50 -5.63
CA TYR A 840 -18.80 36.45 -6.79
C TYR A 840 -19.44 37.83 -6.97
N ARG A 841 -19.10 38.54 -8.04
CA ARG A 841 -19.72 39.80 -8.50
C ARG A 841 -20.02 39.52 -9.97
N GLY A 842 -21.23 39.19 -10.39
CA GLY A 842 -22.47 39.94 -10.25
C GLY A 842 -23.00 40.05 -11.67
N GLY A 843 -24.11 39.38 -11.95
CA GLY A 843 -24.86 39.60 -13.18
C GLY A 843 -25.51 40.97 -13.16
N GLY A 844 -25.53 41.63 -14.30
CA GLY A 844 -26.24 42.88 -14.54
C GLY A 844 -26.47 43.04 -16.04
N ASP A 845 -27.71 42.77 -16.46
CA ASP A 845 -28.25 43.16 -17.76
C ASP A 845 -28.30 44.69 -17.85
N VAL A 846 -27.81 45.28 -18.95
CA VAL A 846 -28.44 46.41 -19.69
C VAL A 846 -27.86 46.44 -21.13
N PHE A 847 -28.76 46.19 -22.08
CA PHE A 847 -28.97 46.79 -23.42
C PHE A 847 -27.83 47.50 -24.20
N GLU A 848 -27.68 47.05 -25.46
CA GLU A 848 -27.35 47.75 -26.73
C GLU A 848 -26.29 48.88 -26.76
N THR A 849 -25.24 48.76 -27.59
CA THR A 849 -25.20 49.24 -29.00
C THR A 849 -23.80 49.10 -29.63
N ALA A 850 -23.80 48.65 -30.90
CA ALA A 850 -23.02 49.14 -32.05
C ALA A 850 -21.48 48.95 -32.19
N SER A 851 -21.15 48.31 -33.33
CA SER A 851 -20.10 48.62 -34.33
C SER A 851 -18.62 48.55 -33.92
N SER A 852 -17.83 47.59 -34.43
CA SER A 852 -17.26 47.48 -35.80
C SER A 852 -15.93 48.23 -35.97
N SER A 853 -14.91 47.45 -36.41
CA SER A 853 -13.76 47.82 -37.26
C SER A 853 -12.75 48.84 -36.68
N SER A 854 -11.44 48.79 -36.94
CA SER A 854 -10.65 48.11 -37.98
C SER A 854 -9.16 48.12 -37.56
N GLU A 855 -8.40 47.19 -38.14
CA GLU A 855 -7.01 47.36 -38.64
C GLU A 855 -5.85 47.70 -37.67
N THR A 856 -4.60 47.24 -37.81
CA THR A 856 -3.85 46.26 -38.64
C THR A 856 -2.39 46.25 -38.13
N ILE A 857 -1.56 45.33 -38.69
CA ILE A 857 -0.08 45.35 -38.83
C ILE A 857 0.71 44.81 -37.60
N GLU A 858 1.17 43.55 -37.62
CA GLU A 858 2.45 43.01 -38.18
C GLU A 858 3.70 43.53 -37.42
N SER A 859 4.79 42.80 -37.19
CA SER A 859 5.23 41.43 -37.44
C SER A 859 6.64 41.25 -36.80
N VAL A 860 7.18 40.02 -36.91
CA VAL A 860 8.62 39.61 -36.84
C VAL A 860 9.16 39.24 -35.46
N ASP A 861 9.98 38.20 -35.24
CA ASP A 861 10.27 36.86 -35.81
C ASP A 861 11.42 36.27 -34.94
N ASN A 862 11.67 34.97 -35.08
CA ASN A 862 12.81 34.15 -34.61
C ASN A 862 12.72 33.65 -33.15
N GLY A 863 12.85 32.36 -32.85
CA GLY A 863 13.18 31.18 -33.64
C GLY A 863 13.61 30.02 -32.72
N LEU A 864 13.55 28.79 -33.26
CA LEU A 864 14.11 27.50 -32.80
C LEU A 864 13.37 26.64 -31.75
N ASP A 865 12.78 25.55 -32.28
CA ASP A 865 13.03 24.11 -32.03
C ASP A 865 13.18 23.65 -30.55
N ASP A 866 12.53 22.59 -30.06
CA ASP A 866 12.53 21.24 -30.63
C ASP A 866 11.59 20.29 -29.84
N VAL A 867 11.10 19.27 -30.54
CA VAL A 867 10.11 18.28 -30.09
C VAL A 867 10.81 16.95 -29.82
N LYS A 868 10.55 16.28 -28.68
CA LYS A 868 10.76 14.82 -28.55
C LYS A 868 9.60 14.11 -27.84
N GLN A 869 8.77 13.49 -28.70
CA GLN A 869 7.85 12.41 -28.40
C GLN A 869 8.59 11.13 -27.99
N SER A 870 8.05 10.47 -26.97
CA SER A 870 8.32 9.09 -26.56
C SER A 870 7.59 8.09 -27.46
N GLN A 871 8.33 7.14 -28.05
CA GLN A 871 7.80 5.91 -28.65
C GLN A 871 7.86 4.77 -27.63
N SER A 872 6.75 4.06 -27.44
CA SER A 872 6.65 2.76 -26.74
C SER A 872 6.23 1.67 -27.73
N ILE A 873 7.00 0.57 -27.78
CA ILE A 873 6.63 -0.70 -28.41
C ILE A 873 6.56 -1.76 -27.30
N ASN A 874 5.44 -2.47 -27.25
CA ASN A 874 5.18 -3.68 -26.46
C ASN A 874 5.85 -4.90 -27.08
N GLN A 875 6.40 -5.81 -26.26
CA GLN A 875 6.28 -7.25 -26.47
C GLN A 875 6.52 -8.03 -25.16
N ASP A 876 5.64 -9.00 -24.92
CA ASP A 876 5.48 -9.81 -23.71
C ASP A 876 6.60 -10.84 -23.45
N SER A 877 6.96 -11.06 -22.18
CA SER A 877 6.65 -12.30 -21.42
C SER A 877 7.54 -12.53 -20.18
N THR A 878 6.93 -13.17 -19.17
CA THR A 878 7.47 -13.83 -17.97
C THR A 878 7.69 -13.02 -16.67
N ASP A 879 7.33 -13.69 -15.57
CA ASP A 879 7.21 -13.26 -14.19
C ASP A 879 8.40 -12.50 -13.57
N GLY A 880 8.05 -11.54 -12.71
CA GLY A 880 8.84 -11.15 -11.56
C GLY A 880 9.78 -9.95 -11.75
N VAL A 881 9.76 -9.08 -10.74
CA VAL A 881 10.72 -8.00 -10.45
C VAL A 881 10.39 -6.63 -11.07
N TYR A 882 9.72 -5.85 -10.20
CA TYR A 882 10.02 -4.46 -9.86
C TYR A 882 10.88 -3.67 -10.86
N GLN A 883 10.25 -2.74 -11.58
CA GLN A 883 10.97 -1.61 -12.14
C GLN A 883 10.21 -0.32 -11.88
N TRP A 884 10.93 0.55 -11.19
CA TRP A 884 10.54 1.86 -10.70
C TRP A 884 10.36 2.80 -11.88
N THR A 885 9.22 3.50 -11.94
CA THR A 885 9.08 4.70 -12.78
C THR A 885 8.48 5.85 -12.00
N LEU A 886 9.23 6.93 -12.05
CA LEU A 886 9.16 8.21 -11.36
C LEU A 886 7.99 9.07 -11.90
N ARG A 887 6.74 8.79 -11.49
CA ARG A 887 5.58 9.66 -11.78
C ARG A 887 4.55 9.83 -10.64
N ASP A 888 4.89 9.41 -9.43
CA ASP A 888 4.08 9.64 -8.22
C ASP A 888 4.85 10.45 -7.15
N TRP A 889 5.30 11.65 -7.51
CA TRP A 889 5.72 12.65 -6.51
C TRP A 889 4.83 13.89 -6.58
N GLY A 890 3.70 13.77 -5.88
CA GLY A 890 2.77 14.86 -5.65
C GLY A 890 1.39 14.30 -5.32
N GLN A 891 1.05 14.28 -4.03
CA GLN A 891 -0.24 13.86 -3.45
C GLN A 891 -0.44 12.37 -3.14
N ARG A 892 0.34 11.86 -2.18
CA ARG A 892 -0.21 10.86 -1.25
C ARG A 892 -1.20 11.56 -0.33
N LYS A 893 -2.50 11.43 -0.64
CA LYS A 893 -3.57 11.64 0.35
C LYS A 893 -3.32 10.68 1.52
N ARG A 894 -2.98 11.25 2.67
CA ARG A 894 -2.86 10.56 3.95
C ARG A 894 -4.26 10.11 4.37
N ASN A 895 -4.63 8.86 4.05
CA ASN A 895 -5.78 8.23 4.67
C ASN A 895 -5.43 8.02 6.15
N ASN A 896 -5.83 8.97 7.00
CA ASN A 896 -5.84 8.82 8.45
C ASN A 896 -6.90 7.76 8.82
N SER A 897 -6.55 6.49 8.73
CA SER A 897 -7.13 5.48 9.62
C SER A 897 -6.63 5.82 11.03
N GLY A 898 -7.50 6.44 11.83
CA GLY A 898 -7.21 6.89 13.20
C GLY A 898 -7.01 5.75 14.20
N SER A 899 -6.13 4.79 13.91
CA SER A 899 -5.54 3.90 14.89
C SER A 899 -4.10 4.32 15.12
N ILE A 900 -3.92 5.40 15.87
CA ILE A 900 -2.62 5.67 16.49
C ILE A 900 -2.59 4.76 17.71
N ARG A 901 -1.86 3.64 17.62
CA ARG A 901 -1.42 2.93 18.82
C ARG A 901 -0.28 3.74 19.40
N VAL A 902 -0.58 4.46 20.47
CA VAL A 902 0.41 5.08 21.33
C VAL A 902 0.66 4.08 22.46
N ASP A 903 1.53 3.10 22.22
CA ASP A 903 2.11 2.33 23.32
C ASP A 903 3.22 3.21 23.91
N LEU A 904 2.84 4.12 24.81
CA LEU A 904 3.75 4.81 25.71
C LEU A 904 3.72 4.09 27.05
N ALA A 905 4.31 2.91 27.03
CA ALA A 905 4.79 2.27 28.25
C ALA A 905 6.01 3.09 28.74
N SER A 906 6.08 3.35 30.05
CA SER A 906 7.32 3.78 30.70
C SER A 906 8.44 2.79 30.34
N PRO A 907 9.73 3.17 30.32
CA PRO A 907 10.84 2.21 30.21
C PRO A 907 10.80 1.09 31.27
N GLU A 908 10.01 1.26 32.33
CA GLU A 908 9.73 0.24 33.35
C GLU A 908 8.62 -0.77 32.97
N ASP A 909 7.88 -0.54 31.89
CA ASP A 909 6.66 -1.29 31.49
C ASP A 909 6.90 -2.36 30.40
N VAL A 910 8.14 -2.71 30.08
CA VAL A 910 8.43 -3.85 29.18
C VAL A 910 8.58 -5.12 30.02
N THR A 911 7.48 -5.83 30.27
CA THR A 911 7.58 -7.26 30.53
C THR A 911 8.04 -7.94 29.23
N LEU A 912 9.27 -8.46 29.25
CA LEU A 912 9.92 -9.18 28.16
C LEU A 912 9.11 -10.40 27.70
N ASP A 913 8.19 -10.22 26.76
CA ASP A 913 7.79 -11.31 25.86
C ASP A 913 8.94 -11.54 24.88
N SER A 914 9.74 -12.56 25.17
CA SER A 914 10.84 -13.01 24.33
C SER A 914 10.28 -13.74 23.10
N ASP A 915 9.73 -13.00 22.14
CA ASP A 915 9.69 -13.36 20.71
C ASP A 915 8.84 -12.34 19.94
N ARG A 916 9.53 -11.38 19.30
CA ARG A 916 9.13 -10.50 18.18
C ARG A 916 9.16 -9.01 18.51
N VAL A 917 10.26 -8.37 18.14
CA VAL A 917 10.26 -6.93 17.87
C VAL A 917 10.80 -6.66 16.46
N VAL A 918 9.96 -6.01 15.64
CA VAL A 918 10.36 -5.33 14.41
C VAL A 918 10.19 -3.84 14.69
N PHE A 919 11.29 -3.13 14.94
CA PHE A 919 11.25 -1.66 15.02
C PHE A 919 11.31 -1.07 13.60
N SER A 920 10.30 -0.28 13.25
CA SER A 920 10.29 0.55 12.04
C SER A 920 11.07 1.83 12.31
N THR A 921 12.18 2.00 11.61
CA THR A 921 13.02 3.21 11.59
C THR A 921 12.29 4.39 10.95
N TYR A 922 11.79 5.34 11.75
CA TYR A 922 11.65 6.75 11.35
C TYR A 922 11.83 7.63 12.58
N GLY A 923 12.90 8.42 12.57
CA GLY A 923 13.20 9.41 13.58
C GLY A 923 12.19 10.56 13.56
N THR A 924 11.83 11.01 14.74
CA THR A 924 11.10 12.24 15.03
C THR A 924 12.02 13.44 14.79
N THR A 925 11.69 14.24 13.78
CA THR A 925 11.96 15.68 13.79
C THR A 925 10.60 16.38 13.77
N VAL A 926 10.44 17.31 14.70
CA VAL A 926 9.27 18.16 15.06
C VAL A 926 8.21 18.33 13.98
#